data_AF-A0A834G1D7-F1
#
_entry.id   AF-A0A834G1D7-F1
#
_cell.length_a   1.000
_cell.length_b   1.000
_cell.length_c   1.000
_cell.angle_alpha   90.00
_cell.angle_beta   90.00
_cell.angle_gamma   90.00
#
_symmetry.space_group_name_H-M   'P 1'
#
loop_
_entity.id
_entity.type
_entity.pdbx_description
1 polymer ?
#
loop_
_entity_poly.entity_id
_entity_poly.type
_entity_poly.pdbx_seq_one_letter_code
_entity_poly.pdbx_strand_id
1 'polypeptide(L)'
;MTSQYSVSYHITTYYAVQTISILDFFVPYGPITSPLSERFLAQSPSPPDPDHLRFALLRAPAEAPSSDELLEWPTKDNRRFLRAVYRVGDLDRTIEFYTEGFGMKLLRKRDFPEKKYSNAFLGFGPEETTFVVELIYNYGVDKYDIGTGYGHLGISTTDVYEMVENVRAQGGIITREPGPAEGGAMAIVAFVKEPNGYEFELLQRQATPQPLSQVMLRVSDLDRSINFYEKALGMKLLLKFDRPELNYTIGMVGYGDDQYETTVFELIYNYGVTRYTKGNAYEQVVISTDDVYKSALVVNLVSQELGGKITRRPGPISPRINTKITSFLDPDGWKIIVKADTSITQFSGNPAISPKPRKFYSLIGLGWAGWINVSITERKQPHLSAMADAAPVVLNDAILEWPKNDNRRFLHVVYRVVDLDRSIKFYTEAFGMTLLRKKDVPKEKYSSAVLGFGPEESTYVVELIHNYGVESYDIGTGFGHFGIATTDIYQLVETIRAKGGKITQEPGAAEGTTTVVAFVQDLDGYEFELFERDSTPEPLCQVMFHVVDLDRSIEFYEKALGLNHIVTIDRPEEKDTIAMLGYGDDPNQIAILELIYNYDVTEYTKGNAYSHIAISTDDVYKSAEVVKLVTQELGGKIIRQPGPFPGTNTKITAFEDPEGWKTVLIDNQDFLKGLEE
;
A
#
# COMPACT_ATOMS: atom_id res chain seq x y z
N MET A 1 17.41 75.58 4.49
CA MET A 1 16.92 76.79 5.18
C MET A 1 15.53 76.48 5.72
N THR A 2 15.16 76.97 6.91
CA THR A 2 13.78 77.11 7.48
C THR A 2 12.79 75.92 7.37
N SER A 3 12.08 75.50 8.41
CA SER A 3 11.95 76.04 9.78
C SER A 3 11.40 74.97 10.74
N GLN A 4 11.67 75.11 12.03
CA GLN A 4 11.00 74.34 13.09
C GLN A 4 9.53 74.77 13.22
N TYR A 5 8.67 73.87 13.73
CA TYR A 5 7.74 74.17 14.82
C TYR A 5 7.43 72.88 15.61
N SER A 6 6.97 73.04 16.85
CA SER A 6 6.67 71.97 17.81
C SER A 6 5.22 72.06 18.30
N VAL A 7 4.70 70.96 18.87
CA VAL A 7 3.96 70.88 20.15
C VAL A 7 3.34 69.48 20.30
N SER A 8 3.34 68.96 21.52
CA SER A 8 2.76 67.66 21.91
C SER A 8 1.41 67.82 22.61
N TYR A 9 0.64 66.73 22.76
CA TYR A 9 -0.22 66.31 23.91
C TYR A 9 -1.02 65.07 23.41
N HIS A 10 -1.07 63.90 24.09
CA HIS A 10 -1.85 63.55 25.32
C HIS A 10 -3.35 63.85 25.19
N ILE A 11 -4.31 63.05 25.71
CA ILE A 11 -4.38 62.19 26.92
C ILE A 11 -5.10 60.87 26.52
N THR A 12 -4.71 59.63 26.91
CA THR A 12 -4.97 58.89 28.19
C THR A 12 -6.51 58.72 28.49
N THR A 13 -7.10 57.68 29.12
CA THR A 13 -6.73 56.95 30.35
C THR A 13 -7.44 55.59 30.60
N TYR A 14 -6.67 54.58 31.08
CA TYR A 14 -6.94 53.64 32.22
C TYR A 14 -8.21 52.72 32.18
N TYR A 15 -8.48 51.74 33.06
CA TYR A 15 -7.82 51.07 34.22
C TYR A 15 -7.77 49.54 33.89
N ALA A 16 -6.74 48.72 34.20
CA ALA A 16 -6.30 48.19 35.51
C ALA A 16 -7.40 47.35 36.25
N VAL A 17 -7.13 46.21 36.92
CA VAL A 17 -6.31 46.07 38.14
C VAL A 17 -5.99 44.58 38.50
N GLN A 18 -4.70 44.27 38.78
CA GLN A 18 -4.14 43.20 39.68
C GLN A 18 -4.34 41.68 39.38
N THR A 19 -3.51 40.73 39.88
CA THR A 19 -2.42 40.78 40.90
C THR A 19 -1.34 39.68 40.73
N ILE A 20 -0.04 40.02 40.94
CA ILE A 20 1.04 39.24 41.65
C ILE A 20 1.32 37.77 41.20
N SER A 21 2.55 37.30 40.89
CA SER A 21 3.95 37.82 40.78
C SER A 21 4.85 36.71 40.13
N ILE A 22 6.20 36.65 40.04
CA ILE A 22 7.34 37.38 40.67
C ILE A 22 8.67 37.31 39.83
N LEU A 23 9.73 37.91 40.38
CA LEU A 23 11.18 38.02 40.07
C LEU A 23 11.98 36.71 39.72
N ASP A 24 13.19 36.67 39.09
CA ASP A 24 14.08 37.73 38.53
C ASP A 24 15.30 37.27 37.64
N PHE A 25 15.92 38.24 36.93
CA PHE A 25 17.31 38.42 36.39
C PHE A 25 18.15 37.36 35.60
N PHE A 26 18.41 37.70 34.32
CA PHE A 26 19.67 37.77 33.51
C PHE A 26 20.93 36.86 33.72
N VAL A 27 21.28 36.05 32.69
CA VAL A 27 22.42 36.15 31.71
C VAL A 27 23.79 36.77 32.15
N PRO A 28 25.01 36.32 31.69
CA PRO A 28 25.55 34.99 31.26
C PRO A 28 26.94 34.65 31.93
N TYR A 29 27.68 33.61 31.48
CA TYR A 29 29.09 33.70 30.97
C TYR A 29 29.72 32.33 30.63
N GLY A 30 30.86 32.35 29.93
CA GLY A 30 31.64 31.20 29.43
C GLY A 30 32.88 30.77 30.25
N PRO A 31 33.84 30.05 29.64
CA PRO A 31 34.58 28.92 30.26
C PRO A 31 35.95 29.27 30.86
N ILE A 32 36.60 28.33 31.61
CA ILE A 32 38.08 28.07 31.61
C ILE A 32 38.55 26.89 32.53
N THR A 33 39.33 25.95 31.93
CA THR A 33 40.42 25.05 32.46
C THR A 33 40.23 24.01 33.60
N SER A 34 41.23 23.10 33.65
CA SER A 34 41.47 21.91 34.51
C SER A 34 42.54 22.24 35.62
N PRO A 35 43.35 21.34 36.29
CA PRO A 35 43.69 19.91 36.06
C PRO A 35 43.82 19.01 37.34
N LEU A 36 44.61 17.93 37.22
CA LEU A 36 45.05 16.88 38.20
C LEU A 36 44.14 15.61 38.22
N SER A 37 44.50 14.43 37.69
CA SER A 37 45.73 13.58 37.77
C SER A 37 45.78 12.74 39.08
N GLU A 38 46.12 11.44 39.11
CA GLU A 38 46.66 10.55 38.07
C GLU A 38 46.55 9.05 38.50
N ARG A 39 47.03 8.12 37.65
CA ARG A 39 47.31 6.69 37.92
C ARG A 39 46.11 5.75 38.17
N PHE A 40 45.72 5.04 37.12
CA PHE A 40 46.09 3.62 36.97
C PHE A 40 46.23 3.29 35.48
N LEU A 41 47.36 2.70 35.07
CA LEU A 41 47.67 2.32 33.69
C LEU A 41 47.87 0.80 33.59
N ALA A 42 47.01 0.13 32.83
CA ALA A 42 47.26 -1.23 32.32
C ALA A 42 46.37 -1.55 31.11
N GLN A 43 46.95 -1.45 29.91
CA GLN A 43 46.60 -2.20 28.69
C GLN A 43 45.10 -2.46 28.40
N SER A 44 44.43 -1.51 27.74
CA SER A 44 43.29 -1.85 26.87
C SER A 44 43.81 -2.39 25.53
N PRO A 45 43.19 -3.41 24.93
CA PRO A 45 43.51 -3.82 23.56
C PRO A 45 43.06 -2.73 22.57
N SER A 46 43.80 -2.59 21.48
CA SER A 46 43.43 -1.73 20.34
C SER A 46 42.07 -2.15 19.75
N PRO A 47 41.32 -1.23 19.12
CA PRO A 47 40.19 -1.65 18.27
C PRO A 47 40.69 -2.61 17.17
N PRO A 48 39.89 -3.60 16.76
CA PRO A 48 40.29 -4.55 15.74
C PRO A 48 40.53 -3.85 14.39
N ASP A 49 41.54 -4.35 13.68
CA ASP A 49 41.91 -3.89 12.34
C ASP A 49 40.71 -3.99 11.37
N PRO A 50 40.36 -2.91 10.63
CA PRO A 50 39.26 -2.91 9.67
C PRO A 50 39.30 -4.04 8.63
N ASP A 51 40.50 -4.49 8.22
CA ASP A 51 40.63 -5.55 7.22
C ASP A 51 40.28 -6.95 7.78
N HIS A 52 40.23 -7.14 9.10
CA HIS A 52 39.85 -8.42 9.69
C HIS A 52 38.36 -8.77 9.55
N LEU A 53 37.49 -7.80 9.29
CA LEU A 53 36.07 -8.04 8.99
C LEU A 53 35.84 -8.56 7.56
N ARG A 54 36.79 -8.38 6.63
CA ARG A 54 36.62 -8.74 5.22
C ARG A 54 36.62 -10.24 4.91
N PHE A 55 37.14 -11.08 5.82
CA PHE A 55 37.28 -12.53 5.58
C PHE A 55 36.22 -13.41 6.27
N ALA A 56 35.26 -12.82 6.99
CA ALA A 56 34.17 -13.57 7.65
C ALA A 56 32.91 -13.75 6.78
N LEU A 57 32.78 -13.00 5.67
CA LEU A 57 31.59 -12.96 4.82
C LEU A 57 31.73 -13.75 3.50
N LEU A 58 32.82 -14.50 3.30
CA LEU A 58 33.01 -15.38 2.14
C LEU A 58 32.36 -16.76 2.30
N ARG A 59 31.07 -16.76 2.67
CA ARG A 59 30.13 -17.81 2.26
C ARG A 59 29.23 -17.19 1.21
N ALA A 60 29.06 -17.86 0.07
CA ALA A 60 28.19 -17.36 -0.99
C ALA A 60 26.77 -17.12 -0.43
N PRO A 61 26.13 -15.99 -0.75
CA PRO A 61 24.71 -15.82 -0.46
C PRO A 61 23.94 -16.92 -1.21
N ALA A 62 22.89 -17.45 -0.58
CA ALA A 62 21.94 -18.31 -1.28
C ALA A 62 21.27 -17.50 -2.40
N GLU A 63 20.93 -18.18 -3.50
CA GLU A 63 20.22 -17.57 -4.61
C GLU A 63 18.85 -17.06 -4.16
N ALA A 64 18.31 -16.06 -4.86
CA ALA A 64 16.95 -15.60 -4.59
C ALA A 64 15.99 -16.75 -4.91
N PRO A 65 15.08 -17.13 -3.98
CA PRO A 65 14.35 -18.39 -4.10
C PRO A 65 13.46 -18.40 -5.35
N SER A 66 13.43 -19.54 -6.02
CA SER A 66 12.60 -19.71 -7.21
C SER A 66 11.10 -19.61 -6.87
N SER A 67 10.24 -19.43 -7.87
CA SER A 67 8.79 -19.49 -7.67
C SER A 67 8.34 -20.80 -7.01
N ASP A 68 9.02 -21.91 -7.32
CA ASP A 68 8.74 -23.22 -6.71
C ASP A 68 9.19 -23.27 -5.24
N GLU A 69 10.39 -22.77 -4.92
CA GLU A 69 10.89 -22.69 -3.54
C GLU A 69 10.08 -21.72 -2.67
N LEU A 70 9.52 -20.67 -3.27
CA LEU A 70 8.54 -19.79 -2.64
C LEU A 70 7.21 -20.51 -2.43
N LEU A 71 6.67 -21.23 -3.41
CA LEU A 71 5.43 -22.00 -3.22
C LEU A 71 5.58 -23.14 -2.19
N GLU A 72 6.79 -23.64 -1.94
CA GLU A 72 7.06 -24.55 -0.83
C GLU A 72 7.07 -23.84 0.56
N TRP A 73 7.24 -22.52 0.65
CA TRP A 73 7.39 -21.80 1.93
C TRP A 73 6.24 -22.05 2.92
N PRO A 74 4.94 -21.96 2.56
CA PRO A 74 3.86 -22.12 3.53
C PRO A 74 3.78 -23.53 4.15
N THR A 75 4.38 -24.54 3.51
CA THR A 75 4.47 -25.92 4.08
C THR A 75 5.64 -26.09 5.07
N LYS A 76 6.53 -25.10 5.16
CA LYS A 76 7.72 -25.05 6.02
C LYS A 76 7.60 -24.01 7.15
N ASP A 77 6.57 -23.18 7.12
CA ASP A 77 6.32 -22.03 8.00
C ASP A 77 5.45 -22.42 9.21
N ASN A 78 5.81 -22.02 10.43
CA ASN A 78 5.08 -22.41 11.63
C ASN A 78 3.82 -21.55 11.89
N ARG A 79 2.72 -21.92 11.22
CA ARG A 79 1.48 -21.13 11.19
C ARG A 79 0.40 -21.61 12.15
N ARG A 80 -0.24 -20.66 12.82
CA ARG A 80 -1.38 -20.85 13.72
C ARG A 80 -2.37 -19.70 13.56
N PHE A 81 -3.66 -20.00 13.66
CA PHE A 81 -4.69 -18.98 13.85
C PHE A 81 -4.49 -18.26 15.20
N LEU A 82 -4.37 -16.93 15.19
CA LEU A 82 -4.15 -16.14 16.40
C LEU A 82 -5.44 -15.52 16.95
N ARG A 83 -6.28 -14.92 16.08
CA ARG A 83 -7.58 -14.34 16.48
C ARG A 83 -8.51 -14.02 15.32
N ALA A 84 -9.82 -13.97 15.60
CA ALA A 84 -10.78 -13.20 14.81
C ALA A 84 -10.89 -11.78 15.38
N VAL A 85 -11.02 -10.78 14.51
CA VAL A 85 -11.15 -9.36 14.87
C VAL A 85 -12.48 -8.83 14.32
N TYR A 86 -13.26 -8.15 15.15
CA TYR A 86 -14.52 -7.52 14.73
C TYR A 86 -14.99 -6.42 15.70
N ARG A 87 -15.91 -5.58 15.22
CA ARG A 87 -16.39 -4.38 15.92
C ARG A 87 -17.65 -4.64 16.75
N VAL A 88 -17.79 -3.98 17.90
CA VAL A 88 -18.96 -4.08 18.78
C VAL A 88 -19.43 -2.71 19.23
N GLY A 89 -20.74 -2.58 19.48
CA GLY A 89 -21.40 -1.34 19.87
C GLY A 89 -21.36 -1.06 21.38
N ASP A 90 -21.22 -2.09 22.19
CA ASP A 90 -21.07 -2.01 23.65
C ASP A 90 -20.01 -3.02 24.11
N LEU A 91 -18.82 -2.52 24.44
CA LEU A 91 -17.69 -3.40 24.77
C LEU A 91 -17.89 -4.18 26.05
N ASP A 92 -18.42 -3.54 27.09
CA ASP A 92 -18.48 -4.13 28.43
C ASP A 92 -19.66 -5.09 28.56
N ARG A 93 -20.81 -4.79 27.93
CA ARG A 93 -21.89 -5.77 27.77
C ARG A 93 -21.49 -6.97 26.92
N THR A 94 -20.66 -6.77 25.88
CA THR A 94 -20.15 -7.91 25.10
C THR A 94 -19.18 -8.76 25.92
N ILE A 95 -18.29 -8.14 26.71
CA ILE A 95 -17.41 -8.86 27.64
C ILE A 95 -18.24 -9.71 28.62
N GLU A 96 -19.23 -9.12 29.29
CA GLU A 96 -20.11 -9.81 30.26
C GLU A 96 -20.86 -10.99 29.61
N PHE A 97 -21.44 -10.78 28.42
CA PHE A 97 -22.11 -11.85 27.68
C PHE A 97 -21.15 -13.01 27.33
N TYR A 98 -19.91 -12.70 27.00
CA TYR A 98 -18.93 -13.71 26.58
C TYR A 98 -18.32 -14.44 27.78
N THR A 99 -18.18 -13.80 28.94
CA THR A 99 -17.76 -14.49 30.18
C THR A 99 -18.87 -15.34 30.76
N GLU A 100 -20.08 -14.79 30.92
CA GLU A 100 -21.16 -15.48 31.63
C GLU A 100 -22.00 -16.40 30.73
N GLY A 101 -22.15 -16.07 29.44
CA GLY A 101 -22.92 -16.87 28.47
C GLY A 101 -22.09 -17.97 27.81
N PHE A 102 -20.88 -17.64 27.35
CA PHE A 102 -19.99 -18.59 26.66
C PHE A 102 -18.89 -19.19 27.55
N GLY A 103 -18.68 -18.72 28.78
CA GLY A 103 -17.60 -19.21 29.64
C GLY A 103 -16.19 -18.77 29.22
N MET A 104 -16.06 -17.75 28.36
CA MET A 104 -14.76 -17.18 28.00
C MET A 104 -14.14 -16.41 29.16
N LYS A 105 -12.85 -16.06 29.01
CA LYS A 105 -12.13 -15.18 29.95
C LYS A 105 -11.69 -13.92 29.23
N LEU A 106 -11.86 -12.77 29.87
CA LEU A 106 -11.19 -11.54 29.45
C LEU A 106 -9.68 -11.68 29.74
N LEU A 107 -8.91 -11.92 28.69
CA LEU A 107 -7.45 -12.12 28.74
C LEU A 107 -6.72 -10.78 28.88
N ARG A 108 -7.22 -9.75 28.20
CA ARG A 108 -6.61 -8.42 28.12
C ARG A 108 -7.63 -7.39 27.65
N LYS A 109 -7.63 -6.18 28.24
CA LYS A 109 -8.30 -4.98 27.69
C LYS A 109 -7.20 -3.94 27.39
N ARG A 110 -7.38 -3.14 26.34
CA ARG A 110 -6.54 -1.96 26.03
C ARG A 110 -7.45 -0.83 25.61
N ASP A 111 -7.03 0.40 25.90
CA ASP A 111 -7.79 1.60 25.60
C ASP A 111 -6.89 2.63 24.94
N PHE A 112 -7.41 3.33 23.95
CA PHE A 112 -6.69 4.34 23.16
C PHE A 112 -7.54 5.61 23.02
N PRO A 113 -7.73 6.40 24.11
CA PRO A 113 -8.58 7.59 24.09
C PRO A 113 -8.17 8.62 23.03
N GLU A 114 -6.87 8.71 22.73
CA GLU A 114 -6.31 9.58 21.69
C GLU A 114 -6.70 9.17 20.26
N LYS A 115 -7.18 7.94 20.08
CA LYS A 115 -7.70 7.38 18.83
C LYS A 115 -9.18 7.02 18.88
N LYS A 116 -9.85 7.29 20.01
CA LYS A 116 -11.28 7.01 20.25
C LYS A 116 -11.68 5.55 20.04
N TYR A 117 -10.84 4.59 20.43
CA TYR A 117 -11.23 3.17 20.44
C TYR A 117 -10.63 2.37 21.61
N SER A 118 -11.28 1.26 21.96
CA SER A 118 -10.81 0.26 22.91
C SER A 118 -10.75 -1.12 22.25
N ASN A 119 -9.89 -2.00 22.75
CA ASN A 119 -9.89 -3.43 22.42
C ASN A 119 -10.09 -4.31 23.65
N ALA A 120 -10.79 -5.43 23.47
CA ALA A 120 -10.85 -6.52 24.45
C ALA A 120 -10.52 -7.87 23.80
N PHE A 121 -9.87 -8.74 24.57
CA PHE A 121 -9.34 -10.02 24.12
C PHE A 121 -9.97 -11.12 24.94
N LEU A 122 -10.75 -12.00 24.30
CA LEU A 122 -11.54 -13.02 24.98
C LEU A 122 -11.34 -14.40 24.37
N GLY A 123 -11.23 -15.41 25.22
CA GLY A 123 -11.09 -16.80 24.80
C GLY A 123 -11.01 -17.77 25.97
N PHE A 124 -10.76 -19.04 25.66
CA PHE A 124 -10.77 -20.12 26.66
C PHE A 124 -9.40 -20.39 27.29
N GLY A 125 -8.32 -19.88 26.69
CA GLY A 125 -6.94 -19.99 27.16
C GLY A 125 -6.08 -18.75 26.81
N PRO A 126 -4.74 -18.82 27.01
CA PRO A 126 -3.82 -17.72 26.70
C PRO A 126 -3.73 -17.39 25.20
N GLU A 127 -3.43 -16.14 24.84
CA GLU A 127 -3.23 -15.70 23.44
C GLU A 127 -2.06 -16.44 22.76
N GLU A 128 -1.08 -16.88 23.56
CA GLU A 128 0.15 -17.54 23.13
C GLU A 128 -0.08 -18.94 22.57
N THR A 129 -1.10 -19.65 23.08
CA THR A 129 -1.38 -21.05 22.72
C THR A 129 -2.77 -21.30 22.13
N THR A 130 -3.72 -20.39 22.31
CA THR A 130 -5.10 -20.53 21.81
C THR A 130 -5.48 -19.43 20.81
N PHE A 131 -6.48 -19.70 19.99
CA PHE A 131 -7.17 -18.72 19.14
C PHE A 131 -8.26 -18.01 19.94
N VAL A 132 -8.32 -16.69 19.79
CA VAL A 132 -9.13 -15.78 20.62
C VAL A 132 -9.99 -14.82 19.78
N VAL A 133 -10.91 -14.11 20.41
CA VAL A 133 -11.60 -12.95 19.85
C VAL A 133 -10.83 -11.66 20.22
N GLU A 134 -10.65 -10.76 19.26
CA GLU A 134 -10.29 -9.35 19.48
C GLU A 134 -11.49 -8.46 19.12
N LEU A 135 -12.19 -7.98 20.14
CA LEU A 135 -13.26 -6.99 20.00
C LEU A 135 -12.65 -5.59 19.78
N ILE A 136 -13.26 -4.79 18.91
CA ILE A 136 -12.98 -3.36 18.75
C ILE A 136 -14.24 -2.56 19.09
N TYR A 137 -14.14 -1.61 20.01
CA TYR A 137 -15.19 -0.62 20.26
C TYR A 137 -14.70 0.76 19.86
N ASN A 138 -15.37 1.42 18.91
CA ASN A 138 -15.09 2.80 18.53
C ASN A 138 -16.05 3.72 19.30
N TYR A 139 -15.54 4.78 19.92
CA TYR A 139 -16.29 5.55 20.90
C TYR A 139 -17.54 6.20 20.28
N GLY A 140 -18.71 5.90 20.85
CA GLY A 140 -19.99 6.44 20.39
C GLY A 140 -20.57 5.78 19.14
N VAL A 141 -19.96 4.69 18.62
CA VAL A 141 -20.52 3.90 17.52
C VAL A 141 -21.16 2.63 18.10
N ASP A 142 -22.47 2.64 18.24
CA ASP A 142 -23.29 1.64 18.95
C ASP A 142 -23.79 0.49 18.05
N LYS A 143 -23.58 0.56 16.74
CA LYS A 143 -24.06 -0.43 15.77
C LYS A 143 -23.18 -0.52 14.52
N TYR A 144 -23.13 -1.72 13.94
CA TYR A 144 -22.45 -2.02 12.69
C TYR A 144 -23.35 -2.88 11.78
N ASP A 145 -23.03 -2.95 10.48
CA ASP A 145 -23.59 -3.93 9.54
C ASP A 145 -22.69 -5.16 9.48
N ILE A 146 -23.24 -6.34 9.76
CA ILE A 146 -22.52 -7.63 9.67
C ILE A 146 -22.41 -8.09 8.20
N GLY A 147 -23.25 -7.56 7.31
CA GLY A 147 -23.34 -7.98 5.92
C GLY A 147 -23.90 -9.40 5.75
N THR A 148 -23.92 -9.89 4.52
CA THR A 148 -24.41 -11.24 4.19
C THR A 148 -23.30 -12.28 4.03
N GLY A 149 -22.03 -11.86 4.06
CA GLY A 149 -20.89 -12.75 3.87
C GLY A 149 -20.42 -13.44 5.15
N TYR A 150 -20.47 -12.75 6.29
CA TYR A 150 -20.04 -13.33 7.57
C TYR A 150 -21.00 -14.44 7.98
N GLY A 151 -20.44 -15.59 8.36
CA GLY A 151 -21.17 -16.75 8.83
C GLY A 151 -21.41 -16.71 10.32
N HIS A 152 -20.48 -17.29 11.07
CA HIS A 152 -20.53 -17.44 12.51
C HIS A 152 -19.13 -17.69 13.10
N LEU A 153 -18.99 -17.68 14.42
CA LEU A 153 -17.87 -18.30 15.14
C LEU A 153 -18.31 -19.62 15.79
N GLY A 154 -17.49 -20.66 15.66
CA GLY A 154 -17.79 -21.97 16.25
C GLY A 154 -17.24 -22.10 17.68
N ILE A 155 -18.05 -22.56 18.63
CA ILE A 155 -17.64 -22.88 20.00
C ILE A 155 -17.93 -24.37 20.29
N SER A 156 -16.87 -25.14 20.46
CA SER A 156 -16.90 -26.54 20.89
C SER A 156 -16.97 -26.63 22.42
N THR A 157 -18.01 -27.27 22.94
CA THR A 157 -18.28 -27.48 24.37
C THR A 157 -18.60 -28.95 24.66
N THR A 158 -18.41 -29.40 25.90
CA THR A 158 -18.81 -30.75 26.34
C THR A 158 -20.31 -30.89 26.57
N ASP A 159 -20.99 -29.78 26.84
CA ASP A 159 -22.45 -29.71 26.96
C ASP A 159 -22.95 -28.44 26.23
N VAL A 160 -23.78 -28.62 25.20
CA VAL A 160 -24.40 -27.50 24.46
C VAL A 160 -25.70 -27.04 25.13
N TYR A 161 -26.41 -27.92 25.83
CA TYR A 161 -27.65 -27.57 26.53
C TYR A 161 -27.36 -26.58 27.68
N GLU A 162 -26.35 -26.86 28.49
CA GLU A 162 -25.90 -25.94 29.55
C GLU A 162 -25.46 -24.57 28.98
N MET A 163 -24.68 -24.57 27.90
CA MET A 163 -24.24 -23.32 27.27
C MET A 163 -25.40 -22.53 26.63
N VAL A 164 -26.41 -23.22 26.06
CA VAL A 164 -27.63 -22.57 25.55
C VAL A 164 -28.45 -21.94 26.68
N GLU A 165 -28.60 -22.59 27.84
CA GLU A 165 -29.27 -21.98 28.99
C GLU A 165 -28.50 -20.76 29.53
N ASN A 166 -27.17 -20.82 29.59
CA ASN A 166 -26.34 -19.69 30.01
C ASN A 166 -26.47 -18.51 29.03
N VAL A 167 -26.39 -18.76 27.72
CA VAL A 167 -26.63 -17.75 26.67
C VAL A 167 -28.05 -17.15 26.78
N ARG A 168 -29.07 -17.97 27.02
CA ARG A 168 -30.46 -17.52 27.20
C ARG A 168 -30.61 -16.65 28.46
N ALA A 169 -29.93 -17.01 29.55
CA ALA A 169 -29.91 -16.23 30.79
C ALA A 169 -29.27 -14.85 30.61
N GLN A 170 -28.25 -14.74 29.76
CA GLN A 170 -27.62 -13.45 29.38
C GLN A 170 -28.39 -12.68 28.28
N GLY A 171 -29.62 -13.09 27.96
CA GLY A 171 -30.47 -12.42 26.99
C GLY A 171 -30.08 -12.65 25.52
N GLY A 172 -29.34 -13.72 25.23
CA GLY A 172 -28.99 -14.13 23.88
C GLY A 172 -30.17 -14.70 23.11
N ILE A 173 -30.16 -14.54 21.78
CA ILE A 173 -31.22 -15.04 20.92
C ILE A 173 -30.83 -16.44 20.44
N ILE A 174 -31.56 -17.47 20.85
CA ILE A 174 -31.37 -18.83 20.34
C ILE A 174 -32.01 -18.91 18.95
N THR A 175 -31.19 -18.97 17.90
CA THR A 175 -31.66 -19.06 16.50
C THR A 175 -31.88 -20.49 16.04
N ARG A 176 -31.25 -21.47 16.71
CA ARG A 176 -31.59 -22.90 16.64
C ARG A 176 -31.32 -23.58 17.97
N GLU A 177 -32.37 -24.17 18.56
CA GLU A 177 -32.32 -24.93 19.81
C GLU A 177 -31.42 -26.19 19.69
N PRO A 178 -30.81 -26.67 20.80
CA PRO A 178 -29.83 -27.74 20.79
C PRO A 178 -30.41 -29.11 20.42
N GLY A 179 -29.88 -29.69 19.36
CA GLY A 179 -30.27 -31.02 18.88
C GLY A 179 -29.32 -31.57 17.83
N PRO A 180 -29.57 -32.79 17.31
CA PRO A 180 -28.74 -33.39 16.27
C PRO A 180 -28.58 -32.49 15.04
N ALA A 181 -27.40 -32.53 14.42
CA ALA A 181 -27.15 -31.88 13.14
C ALA A 181 -28.07 -32.42 12.03
N GLU A 182 -28.57 -31.53 11.18
CA GLU A 182 -29.38 -31.91 10.03
C GLU A 182 -28.57 -32.78 9.05
N GLY A 183 -29.23 -33.73 8.38
CA GLY A 183 -28.55 -34.66 7.50
C GLY A 183 -27.72 -35.75 8.21
N GLY A 184 -27.96 -36.01 9.51
CA GLY A 184 -27.69 -37.30 10.15
C GLY A 184 -26.35 -37.49 10.85
N ALA A 185 -25.54 -36.44 11.04
CA ALA A 185 -24.33 -36.52 11.86
C ALA A 185 -24.67 -36.62 13.36
N MET A 186 -23.91 -37.40 14.12
CA MET A 186 -24.15 -37.61 15.56
C MET A 186 -23.72 -36.41 16.47
N ALA A 187 -23.35 -35.28 15.88
CA ALA A 187 -23.06 -34.06 16.62
C ALA A 187 -24.37 -33.40 17.08
N ILE A 188 -24.44 -33.04 18.36
CA ILE A 188 -25.47 -32.13 18.89
C ILE A 188 -24.95 -30.71 18.69
N VAL A 189 -25.80 -29.84 18.15
CA VAL A 189 -25.43 -28.47 17.79
C VAL A 189 -26.58 -27.50 18.07
N ALA A 190 -26.26 -26.22 18.33
CA ALA A 190 -27.20 -25.11 18.46
C ALA A 190 -26.66 -23.88 17.72
N PHE A 191 -27.52 -22.92 17.40
CA PHE A 191 -27.11 -21.61 16.88
C PHE A 191 -27.69 -20.52 17.76
N VAL A 192 -26.87 -19.50 18.05
CA VAL A 192 -27.23 -18.39 18.93
C VAL A 192 -26.70 -17.08 18.38
N LYS A 193 -27.34 -15.96 18.74
CA LYS A 193 -26.87 -14.60 18.47
C LYS A 193 -26.62 -13.84 19.77
N GLU A 194 -25.48 -13.19 19.84
CA GLU A 194 -25.08 -12.29 20.93
C GLU A 194 -25.65 -10.87 20.71
N PRO A 195 -25.52 -9.92 21.67
CA PRO A 195 -26.22 -8.64 21.64
C PRO A 195 -25.95 -7.71 20.44
N ASN A 196 -24.81 -7.83 19.76
CA ASN A 196 -24.49 -7.05 18.55
C ASN A 196 -25.06 -7.68 17.26
N GLY A 197 -25.53 -8.94 17.33
CA GLY A 197 -26.15 -9.69 16.24
C GLY A 197 -25.26 -10.75 15.58
N TYR A 198 -24.01 -10.93 16.03
CA TYR A 198 -23.13 -11.98 15.53
C TYR A 198 -23.67 -13.36 15.88
N GLU A 199 -23.70 -14.25 14.88
CA GLU A 199 -24.09 -15.64 15.06
C GLU A 199 -22.90 -16.48 15.55
N PHE A 200 -23.20 -17.46 16.41
CA PHE A 200 -22.28 -18.47 16.90
C PHE A 200 -22.91 -19.85 16.72
N GLU A 201 -22.13 -20.81 16.20
CA GLU A 201 -22.50 -22.24 16.28
C GLU A 201 -21.94 -22.81 17.58
N LEU A 202 -22.78 -23.48 18.36
CA LEU A 202 -22.38 -24.21 19.57
C LEU A 202 -22.37 -25.71 19.26
N LEU A 203 -21.23 -26.36 19.44
CA LEU A 203 -20.93 -27.72 18.99
C LEU A 203 -20.66 -28.64 20.18
N GLN A 204 -21.38 -29.75 20.29
CA GLN A 204 -21.09 -30.73 21.34
C GLN A 204 -19.97 -31.66 20.90
N ARG A 205 -18.81 -31.52 21.54
CA ARG A 205 -17.59 -32.30 21.26
C ARG A 205 -17.00 -32.81 22.57
N GLN A 206 -15.99 -33.69 22.50
CA GLN A 206 -15.14 -33.95 23.67
C GLN A 206 -14.30 -32.71 23.99
N ALA A 207 -13.74 -32.64 25.21
CA ALA A 207 -12.90 -31.51 25.62
C ALA A 207 -11.71 -31.33 24.67
N THR A 208 -11.68 -30.22 23.94
CA THR A 208 -10.64 -29.86 22.96
C THR A 208 -9.69 -28.80 23.53
N PRO A 209 -8.39 -28.80 23.17
CA PRO A 209 -7.47 -27.70 23.49
C PRO A 209 -7.88 -26.37 22.85
N GLN A 210 -8.72 -26.38 21.81
CA GLN A 210 -9.13 -25.18 21.08
C GLN A 210 -10.66 -25.07 20.95
N PRO A 211 -11.38 -24.65 22.03
CA PRO A 211 -12.84 -24.57 22.02
C PRO A 211 -13.40 -23.59 20.99
N LEU A 212 -12.73 -22.47 20.69
CA LEU A 212 -13.15 -21.56 19.61
C LEU A 212 -12.69 -22.15 18.25
N SER A 213 -13.54 -22.96 17.62
CA SER A 213 -13.17 -23.98 16.62
C SER A 213 -13.40 -23.60 15.15
N GLN A 214 -14.31 -22.68 14.82
CA GLN A 214 -14.49 -22.17 13.44
C GLN A 214 -14.47 -20.65 13.35
N VAL A 215 -14.03 -20.17 12.20
CA VAL A 215 -14.48 -18.90 11.61
C VAL A 215 -15.20 -19.25 10.30
N MET A 216 -16.53 -19.10 10.25
CA MET A 216 -17.31 -19.44 9.06
C MET A 216 -17.51 -18.21 8.16
N LEU A 217 -17.12 -18.32 6.89
CA LEU A 217 -17.17 -17.27 5.88
C LEU A 217 -17.81 -17.79 4.60
N ARG A 218 -18.72 -17.03 4.00
CA ARG A 218 -19.31 -17.37 2.71
C ARG A 218 -18.39 -16.95 1.55
N VAL A 219 -18.31 -17.80 0.54
CA VAL A 219 -17.46 -17.64 -0.65
C VAL A 219 -18.25 -17.88 -1.94
N SER A 220 -17.79 -17.29 -3.04
CA SER A 220 -18.39 -17.32 -4.36
C SER A 220 -17.94 -18.49 -5.24
N ASP A 221 -16.78 -19.09 -4.91
CA ASP A 221 -16.21 -20.28 -5.56
C ASP A 221 -15.38 -21.05 -4.53
N LEU A 222 -15.95 -22.14 -3.99
CA LEU A 222 -15.32 -22.89 -2.90
C LEU A 222 -13.97 -23.50 -3.31
N ASP A 223 -13.84 -23.99 -4.54
CA ASP A 223 -12.60 -24.64 -4.97
C ASP A 223 -11.50 -23.61 -5.24
N ARG A 224 -11.83 -22.43 -5.79
CA ARG A 224 -10.87 -21.31 -5.86
C ARG A 224 -10.42 -20.86 -4.46
N SER A 225 -11.36 -20.71 -3.51
CA SER A 225 -11.02 -20.32 -2.14
C SER A 225 -10.15 -21.36 -1.44
N ILE A 226 -10.49 -22.66 -1.51
CA ILE A 226 -9.65 -23.74 -0.95
C ILE A 226 -8.24 -23.68 -1.55
N ASN A 227 -8.11 -23.68 -2.89
CA ASN A 227 -6.81 -23.59 -3.56
C ASN A 227 -6.00 -22.36 -3.11
N PHE A 228 -6.66 -21.22 -2.86
CA PHE A 228 -5.99 -20.03 -2.31
C PHE A 228 -5.51 -20.24 -0.88
N TYR A 229 -6.33 -20.77 0.03
CA TYR A 229 -5.94 -21.01 1.42
C TYR A 229 -4.84 -22.08 1.56
N GLU A 230 -4.84 -23.11 0.70
CA GLU A 230 -3.77 -24.11 0.63
C GLU A 230 -2.48 -23.51 0.05
N LYS A 231 -2.51 -22.95 -1.17
CA LYS A 231 -1.31 -22.40 -1.84
C LYS A 231 -0.73 -21.16 -1.16
N ALA A 232 -1.55 -20.18 -0.81
CA ALA A 232 -1.07 -18.91 -0.27
C ALA A 232 -0.68 -19.04 1.20
N LEU A 233 -1.44 -19.85 1.97
CA LEU A 233 -1.33 -19.89 3.42
C LEU A 233 -0.88 -21.21 4.04
N GLY A 234 -0.71 -22.29 3.28
CA GLY A 234 -0.19 -23.57 3.80
C GLY A 234 -1.20 -24.33 4.66
N MET A 235 -2.49 -24.02 4.54
CA MET A 235 -3.55 -24.79 5.18
C MET A 235 -3.71 -26.14 4.48
N LYS A 236 -4.25 -27.13 5.19
CA LYS A 236 -4.76 -28.39 4.63
C LYS A 236 -6.27 -28.29 4.47
N LEU A 237 -6.83 -28.87 3.41
CA LEU A 237 -8.25 -29.25 3.37
C LEU A 237 -8.51 -30.43 4.31
N LEU A 238 -9.13 -30.15 5.46
CA LEU A 238 -9.39 -31.13 6.53
C LEU A 238 -10.71 -31.87 6.31
N LEU A 239 -11.70 -31.18 5.74
CA LEU A 239 -13.01 -31.74 5.43
C LEU A 239 -13.59 -31.03 4.21
N LYS A 240 -14.16 -31.78 3.26
CA LYS A 240 -15.06 -31.24 2.22
C LYS A 240 -16.27 -32.15 2.08
N PHE A 241 -17.47 -31.59 2.12
CA PHE A 241 -18.68 -32.32 1.79
C PHE A 241 -19.70 -31.42 1.09
N ASP A 242 -20.54 -32.04 0.28
CA ASP A 242 -21.53 -31.39 -0.55
C ASP A 242 -22.94 -31.74 -0.05
N ARG A 243 -23.86 -30.78 -0.15
CA ARG A 243 -25.27 -30.92 0.23
C ARG A 243 -26.18 -30.40 -0.89
N PRO A 244 -26.28 -31.11 -2.03
CA PRO A 244 -27.20 -30.74 -3.11
C PRO A 244 -28.65 -30.61 -2.65
N GLU A 245 -29.05 -31.40 -1.65
CA GLU A 245 -30.39 -31.36 -1.06
C GLU A 245 -30.68 -30.10 -0.24
N LEU A 246 -29.64 -29.33 0.13
CA LEU A 246 -29.73 -28.02 0.80
C LEU A 246 -29.11 -26.87 -0.02
N ASN A 247 -28.66 -27.14 -1.25
CA ASN A 247 -28.02 -26.18 -2.17
C ASN A 247 -26.74 -25.50 -1.65
N TYR A 248 -25.88 -26.23 -0.91
CA TYR A 248 -24.57 -25.71 -0.50
C TYR A 248 -23.47 -26.78 -0.49
N THR A 249 -22.21 -26.31 -0.53
CA THR A 249 -21.00 -27.13 -0.29
C THR A 249 -20.18 -26.48 0.82
N ILE A 250 -19.55 -27.29 1.68
CA ILE A 250 -18.66 -26.83 2.76
C ILE A 250 -17.24 -27.39 2.55
N GLY A 251 -16.23 -26.53 2.74
CA GLY A 251 -14.84 -26.93 2.91
C GLY A 251 -14.27 -26.34 4.20
N MET A 252 -13.62 -27.15 5.03
CA MET A 252 -12.90 -26.71 6.23
C MET A 252 -11.39 -26.78 5.98
N VAL A 253 -10.71 -25.65 6.13
CA VAL A 253 -9.25 -25.52 5.93
C VAL A 253 -8.56 -25.03 7.19
N GLY A 254 -7.40 -25.61 7.53
CA GLY A 254 -6.65 -25.24 8.73
C GLY A 254 -5.29 -25.91 8.87
N TYR A 255 -4.69 -25.81 10.07
CA TYR A 255 -3.30 -26.22 10.34
C TYR A 255 -3.15 -27.50 11.20
N GLY A 256 -4.25 -28.02 11.77
CA GLY A 256 -4.25 -29.28 12.55
C GLY A 256 -4.12 -30.51 11.66
N ASP A 257 -4.16 -31.71 12.24
CA ASP A 257 -4.33 -32.95 11.46
C ASP A 257 -5.82 -33.31 11.25
N ASP A 258 -6.73 -32.77 12.08
CA ASP A 258 -8.18 -32.78 11.83
C ASP A 258 -8.89 -31.46 12.24
N GLN A 259 -10.20 -31.39 11.99
CA GLN A 259 -11.09 -30.25 12.29
C GLN A 259 -11.60 -30.17 13.75
N TYR A 260 -11.06 -30.99 14.65
CA TYR A 260 -11.40 -31.06 16.08
C TYR A 260 -10.24 -30.59 16.98
N GLU A 261 -8.99 -30.75 16.52
CA GLU A 261 -7.78 -30.34 17.22
C GLU A 261 -7.47 -28.82 17.15
N THR A 262 -8.00 -28.11 16.16
CA THR A 262 -7.62 -26.73 15.84
C THR A 262 -8.80 -25.81 15.51
N THR A 263 -8.54 -24.52 15.39
CA THR A 263 -9.45 -23.59 14.70
C THR A 263 -9.31 -23.78 13.18
N VAL A 264 -10.44 -23.82 12.48
CA VAL A 264 -10.50 -23.87 11.00
C VAL A 264 -11.17 -22.61 10.43
N PHE A 265 -10.85 -22.27 9.19
CA PHE A 265 -11.82 -21.55 8.35
C PHE A 265 -12.85 -22.56 7.85
N GLU A 266 -14.12 -22.25 8.03
CA GLU A 266 -15.22 -22.97 7.38
C GLU A 266 -15.72 -22.13 6.20
N LEU A 267 -15.54 -22.63 5.00
CA LEU A 267 -15.85 -21.94 3.76
C LEU A 267 -17.14 -22.54 3.19
N ILE A 268 -18.19 -21.72 3.09
CA ILE A 268 -19.49 -22.16 2.56
C ILE A 268 -19.79 -21.48 1.22
N TYR A 269 -20.00 -22.28 0.19
CA TYR A 269 -20.55 -21.86 -1.09
C TYR A 269 -22.02 -22.28 -1.18
N ASN A 270 -22.91 -21.32 -1.41
CA ASN A 270 -24.33 -21.57 -1.69
C ASN A 270 -24.53 -21.53 -3.20
N TYR A 271 -25.25 -22.51 -3.76
CA TYR A 271 -25.29 -22.75 -5.20
C TYR A 271 -25.79 -21.52 -5.98
N GLY A 272 -24.96 -21.01 -6.90
CA GLY A 272 -25.25 -19.85 -7.73
C GLY A 272 -25.12 -18.49 -7.02
N VAL A 273 -24.77 -18.46 -5.73
CA VAL A 273 -24.63 -17.21 -4.96
C VAL A 273 -23.18 -16.74 -4.98
N THR A 274 -22.86 -15.93 -5.99
CA THR A 274 -21.48 -15.47 -6.28
C THR A 274 -21.10 -14.12 -5.65
N ARG A 275 -21.97 -13.51 -4.84
CA ARG A 275 -21.71 -12.21 -4.19
C ARG A 275 -22.35 -12.15 -2.80
N TYR A 276 -21.63 -11.57 -1.84
CA TYR A 276 -22.08 -11.28 -0.49
C TYR A 276 -21.55 -9.91 -0.05
N THR A 277 -22.28 -9.19 0.81
CA THR A 277 -21.75 -7.96 1.42
C THR A 277 -20.84 -8.31 2.60
N LYS A 278 -19.72 -7.59 2.75
CA LYS A 278 -18.80 -7.74 3.89
C LYS A 278 -19.29 -7.04 5.16
N GLY A 279 -20.21 -6.09 5.00
CA GLY A 279 -20.60 -5.17 6.06
C GLY A 279 -19.44 -4.26 6.50
N ASN A 280 -19.54 -3.72 7.71
CA ASN A 280 -18.48 -3.00 8.41
C ASN A 280 -18.26 -3.49 9.85
N ALA A 281 -18.88 -4.61 10.25
CA ALA A 281 -18.76 -5.17 11.60
C ALA A 281 -17.56 -6.14 11.70
N TYR A 282 -17.51 -7.19 10.89
CA TYR A 282 -16.37 -8.12 10.85
C TYR A 282 -15.14 -7.46 10.19
N GLU A 283 -13.96 -7.62 10.77
CA GLU A 283 -12.73 -6.97 10.29
C GLU A 283 -11.77 -7.93 9.59
N GLN A 284 -11.18 -8.88 10.32
CA GLN A 284 -10.16 -9.80 9.77
C GLN A 284 -9.89 -10.99 10.69
N VAL A 285 -9.22 -12.02 10.16
CA VAL A 285 -8.48 -13.00 10.97
C VAL A 285 -6.99 -12.64 10.99
N VAL A 286 -6.32 -12.86 12.12
CA VAL A 286 -4.85 -12.78 12.23
C VAL A 286 -4.26 -14.19 12.36
N ILE A 287 -3.20 -14.47 11.59
CA ILE A 287 -2.48 -15.74 11.53
C ILE A 287 -0.98 -15.50 11.80
N SER A 288 -0.27 -16.44 12.44
CA SER A 288 1.18 -16.35 12.63
C SER A 288 1.96 -16.72 11.37
N THR A 289 3.24 -16.35 11.35
CA THR A 289 4.28 -16.82 10.43
C THR A 289 5.64 -16.61 11.10
N ASP A 290 6.65 -17.37 10.72
CA ASP A 290 8.04 -17.09 11.04
C ASP A 290 8.60 -15.92 10.20
N ASP A 291 8.06 -15.68 8.99
CA ASP A 291 8.53 -14.67 8.03
C ASP A 291 7.38 -14.03 7.23
N VAL A 292 7.01 -12.79 7.60
CA VAL A 292 5.98 -12.02 6.89
C VAL A 292 6.37 -11.63 5.46
N TYR A 293 7.66 -11.54 5.13
CA TYR A 293 8.11 -11.12 3.80
C TYR A 293 7.93 -12.25 2.80
N LYS A 294 8.40 -13.46 3.14
CA LYS A 294 8.13 -14.67 2.34
C LYS A 294 6.63 -14.93 2.23
N SER A 295 5.92 -14.83 3.35
CA SER A 295 4.47 -15.01 3.37
C SER A 295 3.72 -14.00 2.50
N ALA A 296 4.18 -12.75 2.40
CA ALA A 296 3.63 -11.76 1.48
C ALA A 296 3.97 -12.05 0.01
N LEU A 297 5.21 -12.50 -0.29
CA LEU A 297 5.62 -12.88 -1.65
C LEU A 297 4.76 -14.04 -2.19
N VAL A 298 4.51 -15.06 -1.37
CA VAL A 298 3.67 -16.21 -1.77
C VAL A 298 2.21 -15.80 -1.94
N VAL A 299 1.65 -15.00 -1.02
CA VAL A 299 0.30 -14.45 -1.18
C VAL A 299 0.17 -13.64 -2.47
N ASN A 300 1.17 -12.80 -2.81
CA ASN A 300 1.17 -12.02 -4.04
C ASN A 300 1.20 -12.92 -5.29
N LEU A 301 2.09 -13.92 -5.31
CA LEU A 301 2.20 -14.89 -6.40
C LEU A 301 0.90 -15.68 -6.61
N VAL A 302 0.28 -16.16 -5.54
CA VAL A 302 -0.98 -16.92 -5.61
C VAL A 302 -2.17 -16.01 -5.98
N SER A 303 -2.16 -14.74 -5.56
CA SER A 303 -3.20 -13.77 -5.95
C SER A 303 -3.21 -13.46 -7.44
N GLN A 304 -2.08 -13.59 -8.15
CA GLN A 304 -2.01 -13.45 -9.60
C GLN A 304 -2.73 -14.58 -10.35
N GLU A 305 -2.83 -15.77 -9.75
CA GLU A 305 -3.52 -16.93 -10.32
C GLU A 305 -5.01 -16.99 -9.89
N LEU A 306 -5.28 -16.80 -8.59
CA LEU A 306 -6.58 -17.11 -7.98
C LEU A 306 -7.37 -15.88 -7.52
N GLY A 307 -6.80 -14.68 -7.63
CA GLY A 307 -7.38 -13.43 -7.11
C GLY A 307 -7.02 -13.14 -5.66
N GLY A 308 -7.41 -11.95 -5.19
CA GLY A 308 -6.94 -11.36 -3.94
C GLY A 308 -6.03 -10.16 -4.18
N LYS A 309 -5.64 -9.45 -3.11
CA LYS A 309 -4.80 -8.24 -3.18
C LYS A 309 -4.05 -8.01 -1.86
N ILE A 310 -2.74 -7.75 -1.89
CA ILE A 310 -2.00 -7.22 -0.74
C ILE A 310 -2.55 -5.83 -0.38
N THR A 311 -3.07 -5.66 0.84
CA THR A 311 -3.62 -4.39 1.35
C THR A 311 -2.68 -3.67 2.31
N ARG A 312 -1.66 -4.37 2.83
CA ARG A 312 -0.55 -3.77 3.55
C ARG A 312 0.69 -4.64 3.37
N ARG A 313 1.77 -4.03 2.89
CA ARG A 313 3.06 -4.69 2.68
C ARG A 313 3.66 -5.28 3.96
N PRO A 314 4.59 -6.26 3.83
CA PRO A 314 5.29 -6.85 4.96
C PRO A 314 6.24 -5.84 5.63
N GLY A 315 6.06 -5.60 6.93
CA GLY A 315 6.90 -4.69 7.69
C GLY A 315 6.40 -4.40 9.10
N PRO A 316 7.21 -3.75 9.96
CA PRO A 316 6.83 -3.36 11.32
C PRO A 316 5.58 -2.47 11.32
N ILE A 317 4.72 -2.59 12.32
CA ILE A 317 3.49 -1.78 12.45
C ILE A 317 3.79 -0.28 12.46
N SER A 318 4.89 0.12 13.12
CA SER A 318 5.44 1.48 13.05
C SER A 318 6.92 1.46 13.49
N PRO A 319 7.69 2.55 13.31
CA PRO A 319 9.06 2.65 13.84
C PRO A 319 9.17 2.45 15.36
N ARG A 320 8.08 2.59 16.11
CA ARG A 320 8.01 2.33 17.57
C ARG A 320 7.44 0.96 17.92
N ILE A 321 6.81 0.25 16.97
CA ILE A 321 6.15 -1.05 17.17
C ILE A 321 6.72 -2.03 16.14
N ASN A 322 7.84 -2.66 16.49
CA ASN A 322 8.58 -3.61 15.64
C ASN A 322 7.87 -4.97 15.43
N THR A 323 6.61 -5.11 15.85
CA THR A 323 5.77 -6.25 15.44
C THR A 323 5.57 -6.17 13.93
N LYS A 324 6.14 -7.11 13.19
CA LYS A 324 6.00 -7.16 11.73
C LYS A 324 4.69 -7.83 11.34
N ILE A 325 3.96 -7.22 10.40
CA ILE A 325 2.76 -7.79 9.79
C ILE A 325 2.77 -7.57 8.27
N THR A 326 1.92 -8.31 7.57
CA THR A 326 1.42 -8.03 6.21
C THR A 326 -0.10 -8.24 6.24
N SER A 327 -0.86 -7.60 5.34
CA SER A 327 -2.29 -7.90 5.19
C SER A 327 -2.71 -7.95 3.73
N PHE A 328 -3.80 -8.67 3.47
CA PHE A 328 -4.35 -8.90 2.14
C PHE A 328 -5.85 -9.17 2.20
N LEU A 329 -6.49 -9.09 1.04
CA LEU A 329 -7.79 -9.70 0.77
C LEU A 329 -7.59 -11.05 0.07
N ASP A 330 -8.40 -12.04 0.40
CA ASP A 330 -8.58 -13.27 -0.37
C ASP A 330 -9.36 -13.01 -1.69
N PRO A 331 -9.54 -14.02 -2.57
CA PRO A 331 -10.28 -13.89 -3.84
C PRO A 331 -11.71 -13.36 -3.72
N ASP A 332 -12.29 -13.46 -2.53
CA ASP A 332 -13.67 -13.08 -2.24
C ASP A 332 -13.76 -11.74 -1.50
N GLY A 333 -12.64 -11.11 -1.15
CA GLY A 333 -12.59 -9.85 -0.40
C GLY A 333 -12.59 -10.00 1.12
N TRP A 334 -12.30 -11.19 1.67
CA TRP A 334 -12.09 -11.37 3.11
C TRP A 334 -10.67 -10.93 3.49
N LYS A 335 -10.56 -10.09 4.53
CA LYS A 335 -9.28 -9.54 4.98
C LYS A 335 -8.58 -10.48 5.96
N ILE A 336 -7.29 -10.72 5.72
CA ILE A 336 -6.41 -11.50 6.60
C ILE A 336 -5.16 -10.68 6.91
N ILE A 337 -4.70 -10.76 8.16
CA ILE A 337 -3.40 -10.25 8.60
C ILE A 337 -2.49 -11.44 8.92
N VAL A 338 -1.29 -11.46 8.34
CA VAL A 338 -0.25 -12.42 8.70
C VAL A 338 0.83 -11.68 9.51
N LYS A 339 1.13 -12.19 10.71
CA LYS A 339 1.95 -11.54 11.75
C LYS A 339 3.16 -12.40 12.11
N ALA A 340 4.33 -11.78 12.19
CA ALA A 340 5.55 -12.45 12.63
C ALA A 340 5.43 -12.91 14.10
N ASP A 341 5.69 -14.19 14.38
CA ASP A 341 5.73 -14.70 15.75
C ASP A 341 7.16 -14.64 16.34
N THR A 342 7.39 -13.60 17.15
CA THR A 342 8.69 -13.37 17.78
C THR A 342 9.03 -14.35 18.91
N SER A 343 8.11 -15.24 19.32
CA SER A 343 8.39 -16.24 20.36
C SER A 343 9.45 -17.26 19.95
N ILE A 344 9.48 -17.62 18.66
CA ILE A 344 10.38 -18.64 18.09
C ILE A 344 11.81 -18.09 17.93
N THR A 345 11.95 -16.80 17.61
CA THR A 345 13.25 -16.15 17.35
C THR A 345 14.21 -16.03 18.55
N GLN A 346 13.82 -16.45 19.76
CA GLN A 346 14.75 -16.47 20.91
C GLN A 346 15.58 -17.77 21.02
N PHE A 347 15.29 -18.82 20.25
CA PHE A 347 15.98 -20.12 20.36
C PHE A 347 17.06 -20.41 19.32
N SER A 348 17.33 -19.49 18.38
CA SER A 348 18.45 -19.60 17.41
C SER A 348 19.74 -18.88 17.86
N GLY A 349 19.83 -18.48 19.14
CA GLY A 349 21.05 -17.99 19.77
C GLY A 349 21.99 -19.11 20.24
N ASN A 350 23.29 -18.90 20.08
CA ASN A 350 24.37 -19.84 20.46
C ASN A 350 24.19 -20.38 21.91
N PRO A 351 24.44 -21.67 22.20
CA PRO A 351 24.07 -22.29 23.47
C PRO A 351 24.83 -21.68 24.65
N ALA A 352 24.11 -20.95 25.50
CA ALA A 352 24.64 -20.39 26.74
C ALA A 352 25.09 -21.51 27.69
N ILE A 353 26.34 -21.43 28.15
CA ILE A 353 26.93 -22.41 29.07
C ILE A 353 26.25 -22.29 30.43
N SER A 354 25.30 -23.19 30.72
CA SER A 354 24.72 -23.33 32.05
C SER A 354 25.66 -24.12 32.98
N PRO A 355 25.79 -23.73 34.27
CA PRO A 355 26.68 -24.42 35.20
C PRO A 355 26.11 -25.79 35.57
N LYS A 356 26.84 -26.86 35.25
CA LYS A 356 26.42 -28.25 35.48
C LYS A 356 26.12 -28.53 36.97
N PRO A 357 24.95 -29.08 37.34
CA PRO A 357 24.78 -29.73 38.62
C PRO A 357 25.64 -31.02 38.67
N ARG A 358 26.26 -31.30 39.81
CA ARG A 358 27.02 -32.55 40.02
C ARG A 358 26.08 -33.76 40.15
N LYS A 359 26.34 -34.83 39.39
CA LYS A 359 26.22 -36.23 39.85
C LYS A 359 26.99 -37.19 38.94
N PHE A 360 27.28 -38.38 39.45
CA PHE A 360 28.06 -39.44 38.81
C PHE A 360 27.29 -40.11 37.66
N TYR A 361 28.00 -40.70 36.68
CA TYR A 361 28.10 -42.16 36.47
C TYR A 361 29.24 -42.51 35.48
N SER A 362 29.45 -43.79 35.18
CA SER A 362 30.75 -44.38 34.77
C SER A 362 31.01 -44.53 33.26
N LEU A 363 32.30 -44.63 32.88
CA LEU A 363 32.77 -44.88 31.51
C LEU A 363 32.59 -46.34 31.06
N ILE A 364 32.04 -46.54 29.85
CA ILE A 364 32.38 -47.57 28.84
C ILE A 364 31.98 -46.97 27.47
N GLY A 365 32.72 -47.02 26.36
CA GLY A 365 34.12 -47.40 26.11
C GLY A 365 34.41 -47.56 24.59
N LEU A 366 35.56 -47.06 24.11
CA LEU A 366 36.29 -47.37 22.83
C LEU A 366 35.53 -47.38 21.47
N GLY A 367 36.07 -46.70 20.43
CA GLY A 367 35.36 -46.66 19.13
C GLY A 367 36.04 -46.23 17.81
N TRP A 368 37.37 -46.09 17.72
CA TRP A 368 38.15 -45.92 16.45
C TRP A 368 37.88 -44.69 15.54
N ALA A 369 38.91 -44.32 14.76
CA ALA A 369 38.85 -43.31 13.70
C ALA A 369 39.63 -43.79 12.46
N GLY A 370 39.27 -43.30 11.28
CA GLY A 370 39.97 -43.59 10.03
C GLY A 370 39.90 -42.40 9.08
N TRP A 371 41.06 -41.94 8.60
CA TRP A 371 41.18 -40.82 7.66
C TRP A 371 41.52 -41.34 6.26
N ILE A 372 40.86 -40.81 5.22
CA ILE A 372 41.28 -40.95 3.83
C ILE A 372 41.15 -39.59 3.15
N ASN A 373 42.26 -39.07 2.61
CA ASN A 373 42.25 -37.98 1.64
C ASN A 373 42.16 -38.55 0.23
N VAL A 374 41.36 -37.92 -0.64
CA VAL A 374 41.38 -38.17 -2.09
C VAL A 374 41.50 -36.85 -2.82
N SER A 375 42.57 -36.68 -3.58
CA SER A 375 42.71 -35.62 -4.58
C SER A 375 42.13 -36.08 -5.92
N ILE A 376 41.49 -35.16 -6.64
CA ILE A 376 40.90 -35.43 -7.97
C ILE A 376 41.57 -34.49 -8.99
N THR A 377 41.87 -35.02 -10.17
CA THR A 377 42.62 -34.36 -11.24
C THR A 377 41.72 -33.84 -12.36
N GLU A 378 42.19 -32.80 -13.06
CA GLU A 378 41.48 -32.11 -14.13
C GLU A 378 41.24 -32.98 -15.39
N ARG A 379 40.14 -32.69 -16.12
CA ARG A 379 39.99 -33.01 -17.54
C ARG A 379 39.31 -31.85 -18.30
N LYS A 380 39.56 -31.79 -19.61
CA LYS A 380 39.37 -30.60 -20.47
C LYS A 380 37.93 -30.41 -20.98
N GLN A 381 37.60 -29.15 -21.27
CA GLN A 381 36.47 -28.70 -22.10
C GLN A 381 36.58 -29.18 -23.56
N PRO A 382 35.46 -29.10 -24.31
CA PRO A 382 35.41 -28.48 -25.63
C PRO A 382 34.65 -27.13 -25.62
N HIS A 383 34.95 -26.23 -26.56
CA HIS A 383 34.40 -24.86 -26.61
C HIS A 383 33.06 -24.76 -27.33
N LEU A 384 32.24 -23.77 -26.95
CA LEU A 384 31.34 -23.06 -27.87
C LEU A 384 31.10 -21.60 -27.42
N SER A 385 31.12 -20.69 -28.39
CA SER A 385 30.77 -19.24 -28.39
C SER A 385 30.53 -18.49 -27.07
N ALA A 386 31.24 -17.37 -26.90
CA ALA A 386 31.09 -16.46 -25.75
C ALA A 386 29.71 -15.75 -25.69
N MET A 387 29.26 -15.51 -24.46
CA MET A 387 28.51 -14.32 -24.07
C MET A 387 29.31 -13.58 -22.99
N ALA A 388 29.10 -12.27 -22.85
CA ALA A 388 29.93 -11.40 -22.02
C ALA A 388 29.67 -11.58 -20.51
N ASP A 389 30.67 -11.22 -19.70
CA ASP A 389 30.59 -11.28 -18.23
C ASP A 389 29.45 -10.41 -17.68
N ALA A 390 28.58 -11.02 -16.88
CA ALA A 390 27.60 -10.33 -16.04
C ALA A 390 27.92 -10.64 -14.57
N ALA A 391 28.22 -9.62 -13.77
CA ALA A 391 28.57 -9.77 -12.37
C ALA A 391 27.33 -10.05 -11.49
N PRO A 392 27.46 -10.81 -10.37
CA PRO A 392 26.33 -11.12 -9.50
C PRO A 392 25.70 -9.88 -8.83
N VAL A 393 24.39 -9.97 -8.59
CA VAL A 393 23.52 -8.85 -8.22
C VAL A 393 23.61 -8.49 -6.73
N VAL A 394 23.93 -7.22 -6.45
CA VAL A 394 23.70 -6.51 -5.17
C VAL A 394 22.81 -5.28 -5.43
N LEU A 395 21.95 -5.36 -6.46
CA LEU A 395 21.46 -4.18 -7.17
C LEU A 395 20.12 -3.63 -6.66
N ASN A 396 19.25 -4.46 -6.06
CA ASN A 396 17.82 -4.15 -5.95
C ASN A 396 17.49 -2.94 -5.05
N ASP A 397 18.08 -2.81 -3.86
CA ASP A 397 17.84 -1.62 -3.02
C ASP A 397 18.50 -0.36 -3.62
N ALA A 398 19.68 -0.52 -4.23
CA ALA A 398 20.43 0.57 -4.82
C ALA A 398 19.82 1.10 -6.13
N ILE A 399 19.14 0.25 -6.91
CA ILE A 399 18.43 0.66 -8.12
C ILE A 399 17.09 1.33 -7.78
N LEU A 400 16.40 0.94 -6.70
CA LEU A 400 15.16 1.59 -6.29
C LEU A 400 15.37 3.04 -5.81
N GLU A 401 16.57 3.40 -5.35
CA GLU A 401 16.95 4.79 -5.08
C GLU A 401 17.45 5.56 -6.32
N TRP A 402 17.60 4.92 -7.49
CA TRP A 402 18.01 5.60 -8.74
C TRP A 402 17.15 6.83 -9.08
N PRO A 403 15.79 6.77 -9.07
CA PRO A 403 14.96 7.89 -9.53
C PRO A 403 15.14 9.19 -8.73
N LYS A 404 15.50 9.10 -7.44
CA LYS A 404 15.75 10.25 -6.57
C LYS A 404 17.16 10.85 -6.73
N ASN A 405 18.05 10.13 -7.42
CA ASN A 405 19.43 10.51 -7.70
C ASN A 405 19.69 10.75 -9.20
N ASP A 406 18.62 10.69 -10.01
CA ASP A 406 18.59 10.83 -11.47
C ASP A 406 18.12 12.24 -11.84
N ASN A 407 18.70 12.85 -12.86
CA ASN A 407 18.38 14.22 -13.27
C ASN A 407 17.10 14.25 -14.11
N ARG A 408 15.94 14.27 -13.46
CA ARG A 408 14.62 14.16 -14.11
C ARG A 408 13.86 15.48 -14.13
N ARG A 409 13.12 15.70 -15.22
CA ARG A 409 12.00 16.65 -15.27
C ARG A 409 10.86 16.14 -16.14
N PHE A 410 9.70 16.75 -16.02
CA PHE A 410 8.67 16.65 -17.05
C PHE A 410 9.17 17.33 -18.34
N LEU A 411 9.00 16.65 -19.48
CA LEU A 411 9.42 17.14 -20.80
C LEU A 411 8.22 17.75 -21.53
N HIS A 412 7.22 16.91 -21.80
CA HIS A 412 6.00 17.32 -22.49
C HIS A 412 4.84 16.37 -22.19
N VAL A 413 3.61 16.83 -22.44
CA VAL A 413 2.43 15.97 -22.49
C VAL A 413 1.91 15.87 -23.92
N VAL A 414 1.58 14.64 -24.33
CA VAL A 414 1.24 14.30 -25.70
C VAL A 414 -0.22 13.89 -25.78
N TYR A 415 -0.98 14.51 -26.68
CA TYR A 415 -2.39 14.21 -26.92
C TYR A 415 -2.80 14.58 -28.35
N ARG A 416 -4.04 14.26 -28.73
CA ARG A 416 -4.46 14.25 -30.14
C ARG A 416 -5.51 15.31 -30.44
N VAL A 417 -5.39 15.96 -31.59
CA VAL A 417 -6.29 17.05 -32.05
C VAL A 417 -6.80 16.79 -33.46
N VAL A 418 -8.06 17.18 -33.72
CA VAL A 418 -8.75 16.95 -34.99
C VAL A 418 -8.26 17.91 -36.08
N ASP A 419 -7.83 19.12 -35.73
CA ASP A 419 -7.27 20.11 -36.66
C ASP A 419 -6.06 20.82 -36.02
N LEU A 420 -4.85 20.46 -36.47
CA LEU A 420 -3.62 20.96 -35.88
C LEU A 420 -3.44 22.48 -36.04
N ASP A 421 -3.84 23.06 -37.17
CA ASP A 421 -3.66 24.49 -37.42
C ASP A 421 -4.73 25.33 -36.69
N ARG A 422 -5.94 24.79 -36.51
CA ARG A 422 -6.97 25.36 -35.62
C ARG A 422 -6.50 25.36 -34.16
N SER A 423 -5.95 24.26 -33.68
CA SER A 423 -5.51 24.15 -32.28
C SER A 423 -4.21 24.94 -32.02
N ILE A 424 -3.22 24.94 -32.93
CA ILE A 424 -2.07 25.89 -32.87
C ILE A 424 -2.56 27.33 -32.76
N LYS A 425 -3.49 27.75 -33.64
CA LYS A 425 -4.01 29.11 -33.64
C LYS A 425 -4.72 29.45 -32.33
N PHE A 426 -5.52 28.53 -31.79
CA PHE A 426 -6.18 28.74 -30.51
C PHE A 426 -5.17 28.87 -29.36
N TYR A 427 -4.19 27.98 -29.27
CA TYR A 427 -3.25 27.95 -28.14
C TYR A 427 -2.34 29.19 -28.16
N THR A 428 -1.96 29.66 -29.35
CA THR A 428 -1.18 30.90 -29.52
C THR A 428 -2.01 32.17 -29.31
N GLU A 429 -3.25 32.24 -29.77
CA GLU A 429 -4.08 33.45 -29.66
C GLU A 429 -4.93 33.54 -28.37
N ALA A 430 -5.21 32.43 -27.69
CA ALA A 430 -6.10 32.34 -26.51
C ALA A 430 -5.32 32.10 -25.21
N PHE A 431 -4.40 31.13 -25.20
CA PHE A 431 -3.56 30.84 -24.03
C PHE A 431 -2.23 31.61 -24.02
N GLY A 432 -1.85 32.24 -25.13
CA GLY A 432 -0.58 32.99 -25.25
C GLY A 432 0.66 32.10 -25.38
N MET A 433 0.51 30.81 -25.69
CA MET A 433 1.65 29.91 -25.93
C MET A 433 2.43 30.30 -27.19
N THR A 434 3.71 29.97 -27.24
CA THR A 434 4.53 30.05 -28.44
C THR A 434 4.51 28.72 -29.18
N LEU A 435 4.35 28.72 -30.51
CA LEU A 435 4.64 27.55 -31.34
C LEU A 435 6.16 27.39 -31.44
N LEU A 436 6.69 26.35 -30.80
CA LEU A 436 8.14 26.07 -30.73
C LEU A 436 8.61 25.32 -31.96
N ARG A 437 7.84 24.29 -32.37
CA ARG A 437 8.21 23.38 -33.46
C ARG A 437 6.95 22.79 -34.11
N LYS A 438 6.96 22.58 -35.42
CA LYS A 438 5.91 21.87 -36.17
C LYS A 438 6.54 20.89 -37.14
N LYS A 439 6.05 19.65 -37.15
CA LYS A 439 6.57 18.54 -37.96
C LYS A 439 5.44 17.89 -38.74
N ASP A 440 5.69 17.51 -39.99
CA ASP A 440 4.75 16.78 -40.81
C ASP A 440 5.37 15.45 -41.27
N VAL A 441 4.63 14.35 -41.13
CA VAL A 441 5.13 13.00 -41.40
C VAL A 441 4.17 12.23 -42.34
N PRO A 442 4.05 12.62 -43.63
CA PRO A 442 3.08 12.01 -44.55
C PRO A 442 3.20 10.50 -44.75
N LYS A 443 4.38 9.92 -44.50
CA LYS A 443 4.61 8.47 -44.57
C LYS A 443 3.88 7.70 -43.46
N GLU A 444 3.73 8.31 -42.29
CA GLU A 444 3.09 7.72 -41.11
C GLU A 444 1.70 8.33 -40.84
N LYS A 445 1.28 9.28 -41.69
CA LYS A 445 -0.04 9.93 -41.71
C LYS A 445 -0.38 10.73 -40.45
N TYR A 446 0.61 11.43 -39.90
CA TYR A 446 0.37 12.43 -38.87
C TYR A 446 1.20 13.68 -39.09
N SER A 447 0.77 14.77 -38.45
CA SER A 447 1.58 15.96 -38.18
C SER A 447 1.62 16.15 -36.66
N SER A 448 2.68 16.75 -36.13
CA SER A 448 2.71 17.20 -34.73
C SER A 448 3.19 18.64 -34.57
N ALA A 449 2.84 19.25 -33.45
CA ALA A 449 3.28 20.60 -33.09
C ALA A 449 3.55 20.68 -31.59
N VAL A 450 4.65 21.33 -31.21
CA VAL A 450 5.04 21.54 -29.83
C VAL A 450 4.82 23.02 -29.46
N LEU A 451 4.09 23.27 -28.38
CA LEU A 451 3.74 24.61 -27.90
C LEU A 451 3.95 24.74 -26.39
N GLY A 452 4.35 25.93 -25.94
CA GLY A 452 4.52 26.20 -24.51
C GLY A 452 4.89 27.65 -24.23
N PHE A 453 5.28 27.94 -23.00
CA PHE A 453 5.61 29.29 -22.52
C PHE A 453 7.12 29.60 -22.51
N GLY A 454 7.97 28.60 -22.72
CA GLY A 454 9.41 28.72 -22.89
C GLY A 454 9.96 27.68 -23.88
N PRO A 455 11.29 27.57 -24.02
CA PRO A 455 11.90 26.63 -24.96
C PRO A 455 11.90 25.19 -24.44
N GLU A 456 11.72 24.22 -25.34
CA GLU A 456 11.59 22.79 -25.03
C GLU A 456 12.74 22.22 -24.18
N GLU A 457 13.92 22.86 -24.16
CA GLU A 457 15.10 22.47 -23.38
C GLU A 457 14.94 22.67 -21.86
N SER A 458 14.09 23.61 -21.41
CA SER A 458 14.01 24.02 -20.00
C SER A 458 12.60 24.17 -19.41
N THR A 459 11.55 24.26 -20.23
CA THR A 459 10.15 24.28 -19.75
C THR A 459 9.38 23.01 -20.12
N TYR A 460 8.23 22.81 -19.47
CA TYR A 460 7.21 21.83 -19.83
C TYR A 460 6.32 22.37 -20.96
N VAL A 461 5.96 21.50 -21.91
CA VAL A 461 5.28 21.89 -23.15
C VAL A 461 4.23 20.86 -23.57
N VAL A 462 3.30 21.24 -24.46
CA VAL A 462 2.34 20.29 -25.06
C VAL A 462 2.85 19.83 -26.44
N GLU A 463 2.79 18.54 -26.74
CA GLU A 463 2.88 18.04 -28.13
C GLU A 463 1.49 17.59 -28.62
N LEU A 464 0.95 18.35 -29.57
CA LEU A 464 -0.30 18.05 -30.25
C LEU A 464 -0.03 17.13 -31.43
N ILE A 465 -0.70 15.97 -31.53
CA ILE A 465 -0.62 15.06 -32.67
C ILE A 465 -1.95 15.04 -33.44
N HIS A 466 -1.91 15.44 -34.71
CA HIS A 466 -3.03 15.28 -35.64
C HIS A 466 -2.81 14.07 -36.55
N ASN A 467 -3.75 13.14 -36.58
CA ASN A 467 -3.70 11.96 -37.45
C ASN A 467 -4.63 12.17 -38.66
N TYR A 468 -4.12 11.97 -39.88
CA TYR A 468 -4.82 12.36 -41.10
C TYR A 468 -6.16 11.62 -41.26
N GLY A 469 -7.24 12.38 -41.38
CA GLY A 469 -8.59 11.83 -41.59
C GLY A 469 -9.23 11.20 -40.35
N VAL A 470 -8.73 11.53 -39.15
CA VAL A 470 -9.45 11.24 -37.89
C VAL A 470 -10.27 12.47 -37.50
N GLU A 471 -11.59 12.33 -37.47
CA GLU A 471 -12.54 13.43 -37.31
C GLU A 471 -12.96 13.69 -35.85
N SER A 472 -12.61 12.80 -34.92
CA SER A 472 -12.89 12.93 -33.49
C SER A 472 -12.00 12.02 -32.64
N TYR A 473 -11.87 12.37 -31.36
CA TYR A 473 -11.27 11.54 -30.32
C TYR A 473 -12.22 11.41 -29.12
N ASP A 474 -12.09 10.33 -28.37
CA ASP A 474 -12.73 10.14 -27.06
C ASP A 474 -11.74 10.55 -25.97
N ILE A 475 -12.08 11.53 -25.12
CA ILE A 475 -11.22 11.95 -24.00
C ILE A 475 -11.24 10.90 -22.88
N GLY A 476 -12.32 10.12 -22.77
CA GLY A 476 -12.59 9.25 -21.64
C GLY A 476 -13.03 10.02 -20.39
N THR A 477 -13.29 9.30 -19.30
CA THR A 477 -13.68 9.87 -18.00
C THR A 477 -12.53 10.00 -17.02
N GLY A 478 -11.36 9.42 -17.32
CA GLY A 478 -10.20 9.43 -16.43
C GLY A 478 -9.26 10.61 -16.60
N PHE A 479 -9.23 11.23 -17.79
CA PHE A 479 -8.44 12.43 -18.00
C PHE A 479 -9.17 13.61 -17.37
N GLY A 480 -8.49 14.35 -16.50
CA GLY A 480 -9.03 15.54 -15.87
C GLY A 480 -8.80 16.76 -16.75
N HIS A 481 -7.68 17.44 -16.51
CA HIS A 481 -7.35 18.72 -17.14
C HIS A 481 -5.83 18.91 -17.32
N PHE A 482 -5.44 19.99 -18.00
CA PHE A 482 -4.10 20.61 -17.90
C PHE A 482 -4.16 21.91 -17.09
N GLY A 483 -3.09 22.31 -16.40
CA GLY A 483 -3.06 23.56 -15.62
C GLY A 483 -2.31 24.69 -16.32
N ILE A 484 -2.87 25.90 -16.30
CA ILE A 484 -2.18 27.13 -16.76
C ILE A 484 -2.23 28.21 -15.66
N ALA A 485 -1.06 28.63 -15.17
CA ALA A 485 -0.91 29.75 -14.25
C ALA A 485 -0.77 31.09 -15.00
N THR A 486 -1.38 32.16 -14.47
CA THR A 486 -1.36 33.52 -15.02
C THR A 486 -1.39 34.56 -13.90
N THR A 487 -0.86 35.77 -14.16
CA THR A 487 -0.95 36.90 -13.22
C THR A 487 -2.23 37.73 -13.37
N ASP A 488 -3.07 37.42 -14.37
CA ASP A 488 -4.44 37.95 -14.51
C ASP A 488 -5.32 36.86 -15.15
N ILE A 489 -6.14 36.20 -14.34
CA ILE A 489 -7.04 35.14 -14.79
C ILE A 489 -8.29 35.68 -15.49
N TYR A 490 -8.75 36.87 -15.09
CA TYR A 490 -9.94 37.50 -15.66
C TYR A 490 -9.67 37.97 -17.09
N GLN A 491 -8.53 38.61 -17.34
CA GLN A 491 -8.09 38.97 -18.68
C GLN A 491 -7.85 37.73 -19.56
N LEU A 492 -7.28 36.66 -19.01
CA LEU A 492 -7.06 35.41 -19.73
C LEU A 492 -8.40 34.76 -20.14
N VAL A 493 -9.37 34.66 -19.22
CA VAL A 493 -10.71 34.11 -19.51
C VAL A 493 -11.47 34.95 -20.55
N GLU A 494 -11.45 36.29 -20.47
CA GLU A 494 -12.04 37.13 -21.52
C GLU A 494 -11.37 36.92 -22.88
N THR A 495 -10.04 36.74 -22.89
CA THR A 495 -9.28 36.45 -24.11
C THR A 495 -9.69 35.09 -24.70
N ILE A 496 -9.75 34.04 -23.88
CA ILE A 496 -10.16 32.69 -24.29
C ILE A 496 -11.59 32.70 -24.85
N ARG A 497 -12.53 33.36 -24.15
CA ARG A 497 -13.92 33.53 -24.60
C ARG A 497 -13.98 34.27 -25.94
N ALA A 498 -13.22 35.34 -26.11
CA ALA A 498 -13.14 36.10 -27.38
C ALA A 498 -12.51 35.31 -28.54
N LYS A 499 -11.73 34.26 -28.26
CA LYS A 499 -11.16 33.33 -29.25
C LYS A 499 -12.01 32.09 -29.51
N GLY A 500 -13.17 31.98 -28.86
CA GLY A 500 -14.12 30.88 -29.05
C GLY A 500 -13.87 29.66 -28.17
N GLY A 501 -13.05 29.78 -27.13
CA GLY A 501 -12.95 28.78 -26.07
C GLY A 501 -14.21 28.77 -25.22
N LYS A 502 -14.59 27.59 -24.71
CA LYS A 502 -15.76 27.42 -23.86
C LYS A 502 -15.35 27.60 -22.41
N ILE A 503 -15.95 28.54 -21.69
CA ILE A 503 -15.75 28.66 -20.24
C ILE A 503 -16.68 27.65 -19.55
N THR A 504 -16.13 26.75 -18.74
CA THR A 504 -16.87 25.74 -17.96
C THR A 504 -17.06 26.16 -16.50
N GLN A 505 -16.11 26.92 -15.94
CA GLN A 505 -16.26 27.63 -14.67
C GLN A 505 -15.66 29.04 -14.80
N GLU A 506 -16.45 30.05 -14.45
CA GLU A 506 -16.01 31.45 -14.42
C GLU A 506 -15.00 31.70 -13.28
N PRO A 507 -14.07 32.66 -13.40
CA PRO A 507 -13.11 32.98 -12.36
C PRO A 507 -13.73 33.29 -11.00
N GLY A 508 -13.31 32.55 -9.99
CA GLY A 508 -13.71 32.75 -8.59
C GLY A 508 -12.69 32.13 -7.63
N ALA A 509 -12.75 32.51 -6.36
CA ALA A 509 -11.90 31.88 -5.34
C ALA A 509 -12.27 30.39 -5.18
N ALA A 510 -11.27 29.50 -5.24
CA ALA A 510 -11.48 28.08 -4.98
C ALA A 510 -11.92 27.87 -3.51
N GLU A 511 -12.84 26.91 -3.28
CA GLU A 511 -13.51 26.64 -2.00
C GLU A 511 -12.51 26.62 -0.82
N GLY A 512 -12.78 27.43 0.21
CA GLY A 512 -11.92 27.54 1.40
C GLY A 512 -10.59 28.29 1.22
N THR A 513 -10.25 28.78 0.02
CA THR A 513 -8.96 29.43 -0.28
C THR A 513 -9.10 30.92 -0.67
N THR A 514 -7.96 31.57 -0.94
CA THR A 514 -7.89 32.87 -1.63
C THR A 514 -7.40 32.77 -3.08
N THR A 515 -7.13 31.57 -3.59
CA THR A 515 -6.62 31.35 -4.95
C THR A 515 -7.77 31.46 -5.93
N VAL A 516 -7.65 32.35 -6.94
CA VAL A 516 -8.68 32.45 -7.98
C VAL A 516 -8.41 31.38 -9.04
N VAL A 517 -9.45 30.59 -9.35
CA VAL A 517 -9.41 29.54 -10.38
C VAL A 517 -10.57 29.66 -11.36
N ALA A 518 -10.39 29.13 -12.56
CA ALA A 518 -11.39 29.04 -13.60
C ALA A 518 -11.17 27.77 -14.43
N PHE A 519 -12.23 27.23 -15.05
CA PHE A 519 -12.12 26.10 -15.96
C PHE A 519 -12.57 26.50 -17.36
N VAL A 520 -11.81 26.06 -18.36
CA VAL A 520 -12.09 26.30 -19.77
C VAL A 520 -11.87 25.03 -20.57
N GLN A 521 -12.56 24.90 -21.70
CA GLN A 521 -12.35 23.83 -22.68
C GLN A 521 -11.84 24.39 -23.99
N ASP A 522 -10.89 23.67 -24.58
CA ASP A 522 -10.30 23.99 -25.87
C ASP A 522 -11.24 23.63 -27.04
N LEU A 523 -10.69 23.63 -28.26
CA LEU A 523 -11.44 23.44 -29.49
C LEU A 523 -11.70 21.97 -29.88
N ASP A 524 -11.07 21.02 -29.18
CA ASP A 524 -11.25 19.57 -29.29
C ASP A 524 -12.03 19.01 -28.08
N GLY A 525 -12.05 19.73 -26.95
CA GLY A 525 -12.84 19.44 -25.76
C GLY A 525 -12.01 19.20 -24.48
N TYR A 526 -10.69 19.35 -24.54
CA TYR A 526 -9.82 19.18 -23.37
C TYR A 526 -10.06 20.29 -22.36
N GLU A 527 -10.24 19.92 -21.10
CA GLU A 527 -10.37 20.85 -19.98
C GLU A 527 -8.99 21.40 -19.57
N PHE A 528 -8.95 22.68 -19.22
CA PHE A 528 -7.82 23.37 -18.65
C PHE A 528 -8.27 24.10 -17.38
N GLU A 529 -7.61 23.86 -16.25
CA GLU A 529 -7.73 24.71 -15.07
C GLU A 529 -6.78 25.89 -15.20
N LEU A 530 -7.28 27.09 -14.91
CA LEU A 530 -6.53 28.33 -14.91
C LEU A 530 -6.36 28.81 -13.49
N PHE A 531 -5.16 29.28 -13.13
CA PHE A 531 -4.83 29.76 -11.78
C PHE A 531 -4.32 31.19 -11.80
N GLU A 532 -4.88 32.06 -10.96
CA GLU A 532 -4.23 33.33 -10.63
C GLU A 532 -3.08 33.06 -9.64
N ARG A 533 -1.84 33.32 -10.09
CA ARG A 533 -0.62 33.15 -9.30
C ARG A 533 0.34 34.32 -9.58
N ASP A 534 1.26 34.59 -8.65
CA ASP A 534 2.44 35.39 -8.94
C ASP A 534 3.29 34.75 -10.06
N SER A 535 4.15 35.55 -10.70
CA SER A 535 4.99 35.12 -11.82
C SER A 535 5.76 33.82 -11.53
N THR A 536 5.41 32.74 -12.24
CA THR A 536 6.05 31.42 -12.15
C THR A 536 7.00 31.18 -13.34
N PRO A 537 8.10 30.42 -13.17
CA PRO A 537 8.95 30.00 -14.30
C PRO A 537 8.26 28.95 -15.19
N GLU A 538 7.22 28.26 -14.71
CA GLU A 538 6.56 27.16 -15.41
C GLU A 538 5.03 27.37 -15.49
N PRO A 539 4.54 28.21 -16.42
CA PRO A 539 3.11 28.53 -16.49
C PRO A 539 2.23 27.35 -16.91
N LEU A 540 2.74 26.36 -17.64
CA LEU A 540 2.03 25.09 -17.88
C LEU A 540 2.26 24.18 -16.66
N CYS A 541 1.45 24.33 -15.62
CA CYS A 541 1.79 23.87 -14.27
C CYS A 541 1.23 22.50 -13.85
N GLN A 542 0.25 21.93 -14.55
CA GLN A 542 -0.34 20.62 -14.19
C GLN A 542 -0.68 19.74 -15.40
N VAL A 543 -0.70 18.43 -15.14
CA VAL A 543 -1.64 17.49 -15.77
C VAL A 543 -2.34 16.69 -14.68
N MET A 544 -3.66 16.55 -14.76
CA MET A 544 -4.49 15.88 -13.75
C MET A 544 -5.13 14.59 -14.27
N PHE A 545 -5.01 13.51 -13.48
CA PHE A 545 -5.66 12.24 -13.74
C PHE A 545 -6.55 11.79 -12.59
N HIS A 546 -7.69 11.20 -12.93
CA HIS A 546 -8.45 10.40 -11.98
C HIS A 546 -7.85 9.00 -11.81
N VAL A 547 -7.89 8.51 -10.56
CA VAL A 547 -7.37 7.21 -10.12
C VAL A 547 -8.36 6.54 -9.17
N VAL A 548 -8.36 5.20 -9.09
CA VAL A 548 -9.27 4.42 -8.21
C VAL A 548 -8.62 4.00 -6.88
N ASP A 549 -7.32 4.24 -6.73
CA ASP A 549 -6.52 3.88 -5.55
C ASP A 549 -5.38 4.90 -5.39
N LEU A 550 -5.62 5.94 -4.59
CA LEU A 550 -4.71 7.09 -4.49
C LEU A 550 -3.37 6.73 -3.85
N ASP A 551 -3.39 6.02 -2.71
CA ASP A 551 -2.18 5.58 -2.00
C ASP A 551 -1.27 4.73 -2.91
N ARG A 552 -1.87 3.79 -3.67
CA ARG A 552 -1.15 2.98 -4.66
C ARG A 552 -0.54 3.84 -5.77
N SER A 553 -1.24 4.87 -6.22
CA SER A 553 -0.80 5.73 -7.31
C SER A 553 0.33 6.66 -6.85
N ILE A 554 0.20 7.29 -5.68
CA ILE A 554 1.28 8.07 -5.03
C ILE A 554 2.55 7.20 -4.93
N GLU A 555 2.45 6.03 -4.27
CA GLU A 555 3.61 5.18 -4.03
C GLU A 555 4.23 4.63 -5.34
N PHE A 556 3.40 4.40 -6.36
CA PHE A 556 3.89 4.02 -7.68
C PHE A 556 4.73 5.14 -8.31
N TYR A 557 4.27 6.39 -8.26
CA TYR A 557 4.98 7.50 -8.86
C TYR A 557 6.21 7.95 -8.04
N GLU A 558 6.15 7.93 -6.70
CA GLU A 558 7.34 8.10 -5.85
C GLU A 558 8.43 7.08 -6.20
N LYS A 559 8.07 5.80 -6.35
CA LYS A 559 9.05 4.72 -6.61
C LYS A 559 9.51 4.60 -8.06
N ALA A 560 8.60 4.68 -9.03
CA ALA A 560 8.94 4.49 -10.44
C ALA A 560 9.55 5.76 -11.06
N LEU A 561 9.02 6.93 -10.66
CA LEU A 561 9.39 8.20 -11.24
C LEU A 561 10.32 9.04 -10.36
N GLY A 562 10.36 8.83 -9.04
CA GLY A 562 11.14 9.68 -8.13
C GLY A 562 10.52 11.05 -7.92
N LEU A 563 9.20 11.19 -8.13
CA LEU A 563 8.50 12.42 -7.79
C LEU A 563 8.45 12.58 -6.28
N ASN A 564 8.61 13.81 -5.79
CA ASN A 564 8.29 14.16 -4.42
C ASN A 564 6.76 14.19 -4.28
N HIS A 565 6.23 13.53 -3.25
CA HIS A 565 4.85 13.75 -2.80
C HIS A 565 4.79 15.10 -2.06
N ILE A 566 4.13 16.08 -2.66
CA ILE A 566 4.10 17.48 -2.18
C ILE A 566 3.03 17.65 -1.11
N VAL A 567 1.80 17.21 -1.41
CA VAL A 567 0.65 17.31 -0.51
C VAL A 567 -0.42 16.28 -0.89
N THR A 568 -1.16 15.80 0.12
CA THR A 568 -2.48 15.18 -0.06
C THR A 568 -3.53 16.06 0.63
N ILE A 569 -4.64 16.32 -0.05
CA ILE A 569 -5.76 17.11 0.47
C ILE A 569 -7.02 16.24 0.37
N ASP A 570 -7.61 15.90 1.50
CA ASP A 570 -8.88 15.17 1.57
C ASP A 570 -10.05 16.15 1.68
N ARG A 571 -11.09 15.95 0.85
CA ARG A 571 -12.23 16.86 0.70
C ARG A 571 -13.55 16.10 0.86
N PRO A 572 -13.99 15.81 2.11
CA PRO A 572 -15.15 14.94 2.35
C PRO A 572 -16.51 15.54 1.97
N GLU A 573 -16.62 16.85 1.78
CA GLU A 573 -17.85 17.52 1.35
C GLU A 573 -18.04 17.39 -0.18
N GLU A 574 -16.93 17.50 -0.92
CA GLU A 574 -16.80 17.30 -2.37
C GLU A 574 -16.78 15.81 -2.75
N LYS A 575 -16.35 14.96 -1.80
CA LYS A 575 -16.14 13.51 -1.89
C LYS A 575 -14.97 13.10 -2.78
N ASP A 576 -13.85 13.80 -2.66
CA ASP A 576 -12.60 13.36 -3.26
C ASP A 576 -11.38 13.53 -2.36
N THR A 577 -10.27 12.96 -2.79
CA THR A 577 -8.95 13.18 -2.22
C THR A 577 -7.99 13.51 -3.37
N ILE A 578 -7.29 14.63 -3.27
CA ILE A 578 -6.25 15.08 -4.20
C ILE A 578 -4.87 14.66 -3.66
N ALA A 579 -3.95 14.26 -4.54
CA ALA A 579 -2.52 14.28 -4.28
C ALA A 579 -1.74 15.00 -5.39
N MET A 580 -0.73 15.77 -5.01
CA MET A 580 0.15 16.51 -5.93
C MET A 580 1.58 15.96 -5.84
N LEU A 581 2.19 15.68 -6.99
CA LEU A 581 3.53 15.10 -7.10
C LEU A 581 4.39 15.81 -8.15
N GLY A 582 5.66 16.08 -7.86
CA GLY A 582 6.52 16.83 -8.78
C GLY A 582 8.02 16.65 -8.55
N TYR A 583 8.83 17.24 -9.43
CA TYR A 583 10.29 17.32 -9.28
C TYR A 583 10.68 18.62 -8.55
N GLY A 584 10.22 18.75 -7.30
CA GLY A 584 10.41 19.94 -6.45
C GLY A 584 9.32 20.05 -5.38
N ASP A 585 9.47 21.02 -4.48
CA ASP A 585 8.67 21.12 -3.25
C ASP A 585 7.62 22.25 -3.25
N ASP A 586 7.67 23.18 -4.21
CA ASP A 586 6.68 24.27 -4.35
C ASP A 586 5.84 24.06 -5.63
N PRO A 587 4.55 23.66 -5.52
CA PRO A 587 3.67 23.39 -6.66
C PRO A 587 3.26 24.65 -7.44
N ASN A 588 3.69 25.84 -6.99
CA ASN A 588 3.52 27.09 -7.74
C ASN A 588 4.66 27.38 -8.72
N GLN A 589 5.81 26.71 -8.56
CA GLN A 589 7.06 27.01 -9.27
C GLN A 589 7.52 25.90 -10.21
N ILE A 590 6.77 24.79 -10.31
CA ILE A 590 7.08 23.61 -11.13
C ILE A 590 5.83 23.07 -11.81
N ALA A 591 6.02 22.29 -12.88
CA ALA A 591 4.98 21.40 -13.37
C ALA A 591 4.80 20.22 -12.40
N ILE A 592 3.55 19.86 -12.09
CA ILE A 592 3.18 18.71 -11.26
C ILE A 592 2.27 17.73 -11.99
N LEU A 593 2.28 16.49 -11.50
CA LEU A 593 1.22 15.51 -11.71
C LEU A 593 0.22 15.63 -10.56
N GLU A 594 -1.04 15.84 -10.89
CA GLU A 594 -2.15 15.81 -9.92
C GLU A 594 -2.97 14.53 -10.09
N LEU A 595 -3.34 13.93 -8.97
CA LEU A 595 -4.12 12.69 -8.90
C LEU A 595 -5.36 12.91 -8.05
N ILE A 596 -6.54 12.63 -8.58
CA ILE A 596 -7.81 12.79 -7.85
C ILE A 596 -8.54 11.46 -7.74
N TYR A 597 -8.73 10.99 -6.51
CA TYR A 597 -9.59 9.87 -6.17
C TYR A 597 -10.97 10.38 -5.74
N ASN A 598 -11.99 10.18 -6.56
CA ASN A 598 -13.39 10.38 -6.17
C ASN A 598 -13.88 9.17 -5.35
N TYR A 599 -14.56 9.43 -4.22
CA TYR A 599 -15.05 8.37 -3.33
C TYR A 599 -16.03 7.44 -4.05
N ASP A 600 -15.94 6.13 -3.74
CA ASP A 600 -16.75 5.04 -4.31
C ASP A 600 -16.62 4.84 -5.84
N VAL A 601 -15.77 5.61 -6.55
CA VAL A 601 -15.57 5.45 -8.00
C VAL A 601 -14.49 4.40 -8.29
N THR A 602 -14.90 3.27 -8.86
CA THR A 602 -14.02 2.09 -9.05
C THR A 602 -13.49 1.89 -10.48
N GLU A 603 -13.88 2.74 -11.44
CA GLU A 603 -13.40 2.65 -12.83
C GLU A 603 -13.46 4.00 -13.57
N TYR A 604 -12.53 4.20 -14.50
CA TYR A 604 -12.49 5.34 -15.43
C TYR A 604 -12.05 4.88 -16.83
N THR A 605 -12.62 5.47 -17.89
CA THR A 605 -12.15 5.22 -19.26
C THR A 605 -10.98 6.14 -19.59
N LYS A 606 -9.94 5.62 -20.25
CA LYS A 606 -8.76 6.40 -20.70
C LYS A 606 -8.94 7.10 -22.05
N GLY A 607 -10.07 6.84 -22.71
CA GLY A 607 -10.36 7.30 -24.06
C GLY A 607 -9.31 6.86 -25.09
N ASN A 608 -9.16 7.69 -26.12
CA ASN A 608 -8.10 7.63 -27.12
C ASN A 608 -7.54 9.02 -27.52
N ALA A 609 -7.97 10.11 -26.86
CA ALA A 609 -7.50 11.47 -27.12
C ALA A 609 -6.12 11.73 -26.48
N TYR A 610 -6.02 11.59 -25.16
CA TYR A 610 -4.73 11.61 -24.44
C TYR A 610 -3.79 10.49 -24.92
N SER A 611 -2.47 10.76 -24.98
CA SER A 611 -1.48 9.78 -25.44
C SER A 611 -0.57 9.31 -24.31
N HIS A 612 0.25 10.21 -23.76
CA HIS A 612 1.21 9.93 -22.69
C HIS A 612 1.85 11.22 -22.15
N ILE A 613 2.51 11.11 -20.99
CA ILE A 613 3.46 12.12 -20.50
C ILE A 613 4.89 11.65 -20.78
N ALA A 614 5.76 12.58 -21.18
CA ALA A 614 7.19 12.33 -21.37
C ALA A 614 7.99 12.95 -20.23
N ILE A 615 8.95 12.18 -19.70
CA ILE A 615 9.80 12.54 -18.56
C ILE A 615 11.24 12.21 -18.90
N SER A 616 12.18 13.02 -18.44
CA SER A 616 13.60 12.85 -18.72
C SER A 616 14.30 11.93 -17.72
N THR A 617 15.44 11.36 -18.11
CA THR A 617 16.31 10.53 -17.27
C THR A 617 17.71 10.47 -17.87
N ASP A 618 18.76 10.35 -17.04
CA ASP A 618 20.13 10.12 -17.50
C ASP A 618 20.39 8.66 -17.92
N ASP A 619 19.47 7.72 -17.63
CA ASP A 619 19.62 6.31 -17.98
C ASP A 619 18.27 5.58 -18.10
N VAL A 620 17.74 5.48 -19.31
CA VAL A 620 16.49 4.76 -19.58
C VAL A 620 16.54 3.27 -19.24
N TYR A 621 17.71 2.64 -19.15
CA TYR A 621 17.84 1.22 -18.81
C TYR A 621 17.71 0.99 -17.31
N LYS A 622 18.40 1.79 -16.48
CA LYS A 622 18.18 1.79 -15.03
C LYS A 622 16.73 2.13 -14.72
N SER A 623 16.21 3.19 -15.34
CA SER A 623 14.83 3.65 -15.13
C SER A 623 13.79 2.60 -15.55
N ALA A 624 14.03 1.84 -16.62
CA ALA A 624 13.18 0.71 -16.98
C ALA A 624 13.26 -0.45 -15.97
N GLU A 625 14.44 -0.76 -15.43
CA GLU A 625 14.59 -1.82 -14.42
C GLU A 625 13.88 -1.43 -13.10
N VAL A 626 13.90 -0.15 -12.72
CA VAL A 626 13.05 0.37 -11.62
C VAL A 626 11.58 0.21 -11.93
N VAL A 627 11.11 0.72 -13.07
CA VAL A 627 9.70 0.61 -13.50
C VAL A 627 9.23 -0.85 -13.52
N LYS A 628 10.08 -1.78 -13.96
CA LYS A 628 9.82 -3.23 -13.93
C LYS A 628 9.66 -3.76 -12.50
N LEU A 629 10.53 -3.41 -11.56
CA LEU A 629 10.41 -3.80 -10.15
C LEU A 629 9.16 -3.19 -9.49
N VAL A 630 8.84 -1.93 -9.78
CA VAL A 630 7.68 -1.24 -9.19
C VAL A 630 6.36 -1.73 -9.80
N THR A 631 6.30 -2.01 -11.11
CA THR A 631 5.10 -2.60 -11.74
C THR A 631 4.84 -4.04 -11.28
N GLN A 632 5.87 -4.80 -10.89
CA GLN A 632 5.72 -6.11 -10.22
C GLN A 632 5.14 -6.01 -8.80
N GLU A 633 5.29 -4.86 -8.13
CA GLU A 633 4.85 -4.62 -6.75
C GLU A 633 3.47 -3.96 -6.66
N LEU A 634 3.17 -3.01 -7.56
CA LEU A 634 1.99 -2.13 -7.50
C LEU A 634 1.03 -2.26 -8.71
N GLY A 635 1.44 -2.97 -9.77
CA GLY A 635 0.71 -3.08 -11.02
C GLY A 635 1.16 -2.06 -12.08
N GLY A 636 0.52 -2.12 -13.24
CA GLY A 636 1.01 -1.50 -14.47
C GLY A 636 1.90 -2.45 -15.28
N LYS A 637 2.51 -1.95 -16.36
CA LYS A 637 3.35 -2.77 -17.26
C LYS A 637 4.29 -1.94 -18.13
N ILE A 638 5.48 -2.44 -18.42
CA ILE A 638 6.32 -1.91 -19.51
C ILE A 638 5.68 -2.28 -20.86
N ILE A 639 5.40 -1.26 -21.69
CA ILE A 639 4.83 -1.41 -23.04
C ILE A 639 5.89 -1.25 -24.14
N ARG A 640 7.06 -0.65 -23.83
CA ARG A 640 8.24 -0.62 -24.68
C ARG A 640 9.50 -0.79 -23.82
N GLN A 641 10.26 -1.84 -24.10
CA GLN A 641 11.57 -2.10 -23.47
C GLN A 641 12.59 -0.98 -23.78
N PRO A 642 13.55 -0.71 -22.88
CA PRO A 642 14.50 0.39 -23.04
C PRO A 642 15.40 0.20 -24.26
N GLY A 643 15.49 1.24 -25.11
CA GLY A 643 16.40 1.24 -26.23
C GLY A 643 16.13 2.33 -27.27
N PRO A 644 17.04 2.49 -28.26
CA PRO A 644 16.95 3.50 -29.30
C PRO A 644 15.63 3.38 -30.09
N PHE A 645 14.98 4.51 -30.33
CA PHE A 645 13.81 4.57 -31.19
C PHE A 645 14.24 4.49 -32.67
N PRO A 646 13.59 3.65 -33.50
CA PRO A 646 13.93 3.55 -34.92
C PRO A 646 13.83 4.90 -35.64
N GLY A 647 14.85 5.23 -36.44
CA GLY A 647 14.91 6.48 -37.21
C GLY A 647 15.63 7.62 -36.50
N THR A 648 15.34 7.89 -35.22
CA THR A 648 15.99 8.97 -34.44
C THR A 648 17.15 8.50 -33.56
N ASN A 649 17.24 7.19 -33.29
CA ASN A 649 18.12 6.58 -32.28
C ASN A 649 17.92 7.04 -30.83
N THR A 650 16.98 7.96 -30.55
CA THR A 650 16.67 8.47 -29.21
C THR A 650 16.39 7.32 -28.25
N LYS A 651 17.19 7.16 -27.20
CA LYS A 651 16.99 6.08 -26.21
C LYS A 651 15.74 6.39 -25.38
N ILE A 652 14.73 5.51 -25.45
CA ILE A 652 13.48 5.63 -24.68
C ILE A 652 13.04 4.28 -24.08
N THR A 653 12.28 4.34 -23.00
CA THR A 653 11.42 3.25 -22.49
C THR A 653 9.99 3.77 -22.32
N ALA A 654 8.98 2.91 -22.33
CA ALA A 654 7.59 3.33 -22.09
C ALA A 654 6.79 2.30 -21.29
N PHE A 655 5.90 2.78 -20.43
CA PHE A 655 5.10 1.95 -19.54
C PHE A 655 3.70 2.53 -19.31
N GLU A 656 2.81 1.69 -18.80
CA GLU A 656 1.52 2.04 -18.21
C GLU A 656 1.60 1.86 -16.69
N ASP A 657 1.03 2.79 -15.94
CA ASP A 657 0.91 2.76 -14.47
C ASP A 657 -0.16 1.74 -13.99
N PRO A 658 -0.44 1.61 -12.67
CA PRO A 658 -1.46 0.71 -12.13
C PRO A 658 -2.89 0.96 -12.59
N GLU A 659 -3.15 2.13 -13.18
CA GLU A 659 -4.45 2.60 -13.65
C GLU A 659 -4.60 2.50 -15.18
N GLY A 660 -3.48 2.43 -15.93
CA GLY A 660 -3.41 2.41 -17.40
C GLY A 660 -2.88 3.70 -18.06
N TRP A 661 -2.41 4.69 -17.29
CA TRP A 661 -1.81 5.93 -17.78
C TRP A 661 -0.41 5.71 -18.32
N LYS A 662 -0.16 6.23 -19.53
CA LYS A 662 1.10 6.03 -20.25
C LYS A 662 2.14 7.09 -19.89
N THR A 663 3.34 6.61 -19.62
CA THR A 663 4.54 7.42 -19.43
C THR A 663 5.64 6.93 -20.37
N VAL A 664 6.36 7.87 -20.98
CA VAL A 664 7.58 7.61 -21.76
C VAL A 664 8.76 8.25 -21.04
N LEU A 665 9.82 7.48 -20.79
CA LEU A 665 11.07 8.02 -20.28
C LEU A 665 12.07 8.19 -21.42
N ILE A 666 12.62 9.38 -21.55
CA ILE A 666 13.52 9.79 -22.64
C ILE A 666 14.88 10.16 -22.05
N ASP A 667 15.95 9.68 -22.69
CA ASP A 667 17.32 10.04 -22.34
C ASP A 667 17.58 11.54 -22.47
N ASN A 668 18.09 12.18 -21.40
CA ASN A 668 18.35 13.63 -21.35
C ASN A 668 19.19 14.13 -22.54
N GLN A 669 20.25 13.41 -22.92
CA GLN A 669 21.16 13.86 -23.97
C GLN A 669 20.54 13.68 -25.36
N ASP A 670 19.83 12.58 -25.59
CA ASP A 670 19.17 12.34 -26.87
C ASP A 670 17.92 13.20 -27.07
N PHE A 671 17.24 13.60 -25.99
CA PHE A 671 16.16 14.59 -26.07
C PHE A 671 16.70 15.93 -26.57
N LEU A 672 17.78 16.46 -25.97
CA LEU A 672 18.38 17.73 -26.38
C LEU A 672 18.89 17.70 -27.83
N LYS A 673 19.53 16.60 -28.28
CA LYS A 673 19.91 16.41 -29.70
C LYS A 673 18.68 16.48 -30.62
N GLY A 674 17.55 15.89 -30.20
CA GLY A 674 16.27 15.93 -30.92
C GLY A 674 15.57 17.29 -30.96
N LEU A 675 16.16 18.33 -30.36
CA LEU A 675 15.78 19.74 -30.52
C LEU A 675 16.70 20.49 -31.51
N GLU A 676 17.88 19.95 -31.82
CA GLU A 676 18.83 20.49 -32.81
C GLU A 676 18.54 19.98 -34.26
N GLU A 677 17.69 18.95 -34.42
CA GLU A 677 17.32 18.27 -35.68
C GLU A 677 15.93 18.63 -36.25
#